data_AF-A0A819WBI9-F1
#
_entry.id   AF-A0A819WBI9-F1
#
_cell.length_a   1.000
_cell.length_b   1.000
_cell.length_c   1.000
_cell.angle_alpha   90.00
_cell.angle_beta   90.00
_cell.angle_gamma   90.00
#
_symmetry.space_group_name_H-M   'P 1'
#
loop_
_entity.id
_entity.type
_entity.pdbx_description
1 polymer ?
#
loop_
_entity_poly.entity_id
_entity_poly.type
_entity_poly.pdbx_seq_one_letter_code
_entity_poly.pdbx_strand_id
1 'polypeptide(L)'
;MSEYINNCFCCGHYLVPRYKRLVNNIFPQNPEHGLDKNNLERLRFYALVKPEKLDKSVRYMSQRIARYLDHRNRPYVILGIKAMDDTMKSCYQQLNTFVDDYLETLRLVLNEGNDLELIEHVVASFESFCEIREEAPNYQRNYQFFVSRFTQLCYNNDEANRKKFRCLGLRGHHALFRKTANDELQNDAWKHMDQIVPSIIFNMDKGGQLRSQQSTSTTVSPENIVIINETTINEDPSSLADTILRDLFGRAQSNNNISTCIQPILADLDKYGKWIPCDFSKYIFSQIMNSIKHHNSYVVIDLLLNHLDKHLDIEERTNIKTSVMNVIHDCLIFAAPNTGVGSTMLHGITRLLEFLERSFQIERQRFRISSNDQNEQQFQTAVINGIKDFAEKLPDFQMMEIIKCIAASLPTFHHDAEENAKESSDASLKFQLVLLKTIQKITLKKHSRQSTLTNSPKVTPTYESDKSNEVTSTLTTFPHQLFDPLIKMMSTTESEVRLIVLEILQVLVDRRHYADRLCKIRILKDISQLDLPIETKKNRLFDIAFMKKFGHQFCSQLYKCILIENNTKKIFYAIYCLMNLVTLEADDQDVLVDVIHFCLEVQSAIIKMMDEDQRKLSKINFHCIHALIAAYFNLMSKLYDITSFSRYVDEVIRNRELFAPYILPPDAFHSISKENLSKCIPKECLFTQEIIINVLKVSNYDISRFNHVIHLETG
;
A
#
# COMPACT_ATOMS: atom_id res chain seq x y z
N MET A 1 -51.32 51.01 21.64
CA MET A 1 -51.33 52.25 22.44
C MET A 1 -50.12 52.26 23.36
N SER A 2 -48.99 52.79 22.87
CA SER A 2 -47.93 53.45 23.67
C SER A 2 -46.90 54.05 22.68
N GLU A 3 -47.40 54.69 21.63
CA GLU A 3 -46.71 55.83 21.02
C GLU A 3 -47.21 57.06 21.78
N TYR A 4 -46.37 58.09 21.92
CA TYR A 4 -46.49 59.26 22.82
C TYR A 4 -45.84 59.15 24.21
N ILE A 5 -44.52 58.97 24.24
CA ILE A 5 -43.68 59.80 25.12
C ILE A 5 -42.42 60.20 24.33
N ASN A 6 -42.53 61.26 23.54
CA ASN A 6 -41.37 62.00 23.04
C ASN A 6 -41.76 63.47 22.92
N ASN A 7 -41.61 64.20 24.03
CA ASN A 7 -41.13 65.58 24.03
C ASN A 7 -40.90 66.04 25.48
N CYS A 8 -39.71 65.75 26.00
CA CYS A 8 -39.07 66.55 27.04
C CYS A 8 -37.57 66.63 26.71
N PHE A 9 -37.27 67.56 25.80
CA PHE A 9 -35.92 68.08 25.57
C PHE A 9 -35.43 68.77 26.86
N CYS A 10 -34.20 68.44 27.29
CA CYS A 10 -33.25 69.25 28.08
C CYS A 10 -32.61 68.66 29.35
N CYS A 11 -33.04 67.51 29.91
CA CYS A 11 -32.33 66.93 31.09
C CYS A 11 -31.95 65.44 31.00
N GLY A 12 -32.51 64.66 30.08
CA GLY A 12 -32.20 63.22 29.95
C GLY A 12 -30.92 62.89 29.16
N HIS A 13 -30.44 63.82 28.32
CA HIS A 13 -29.33 63.57 27.38
C HIS A 13 -27.95 63.54 28.06
N TYR A 14 -27.80 64.16 29.23
CA TYR A 14 -26.57 64.18 30.01
C TYR A 14 -26.48 63.04 31.06
N LEU A 15 -27.60 62.39 31.38
CA LEU A 15 -27.66 61.26 32.32
C LEU A 15 -27.30 59.92 31.66
N VAL A 16 -27.31 59.85 30.32
CA VAL A 16 -26.90 58.66 29.59
C VAL A 16 -25.37 58.63 29.45
N PRO A 17 -24.69 57.57 29.94
CA PRO A 17 -23.24 57.43 29.85
C PRO A 17 -22.73 57.64 28.42
N ARG A 18 -21.59 58.33 28.26
CA ARG A 18 -21.02 58.70 26.95
C ARG A 18 -20.88 57.52 25.99
N TYR A 19 -20.49 56.35 26.49
CA TYR A 19 -20.34 55.14 25.67
C TYR A 19 -21.67 54.67 25.06
N LYS A 20 -22.79 54.76 25.81
CA LYS A 20 -24.12 54.42 25.29
C LYS A 20 -24.55 55.41 24.21
N ARG A 21 -24.27 56.70 24.38
CA ARG A 21 -24.57 57.72 23.37
C ARG A 21 -23.79 57.49 22.07
N LEU A 22 -22.50 57.18 22.18
CA LEU A 22 -21.68 56.85 21.01
C LEU A 22 -22.24 55.62 20.26
N VAL A 23 -22.59 54.56 20.99
CA VAL A 23 -23.23 53.37 20.39
C VAL A 23 -24.57 53.72 19.74
N ASN A 24 -25.43 54.51 20.39
CA ASN A 24 -26.74 54.86 19.87
C ASN A 24 -26.66 55.64 18.56
N ASN A 25 -25.68 56.54 18.45
CA ASN A 25 -25.51 57.42 17.29
C ASN A 25 -24.96 56.71 16.04
N ILE A 26 -24.51 55.46 16.18
CA ILE A 26 -24.06 54.63 15.04
C ILE A 26 -25.26 54.14 14.22
N PHE A 27 -26.40 53.94 14.87
CA PHE A 27 -27.59 53.36 14.23
C PHE A 27 -28.45 54.47 13.60
N PRO A 28 -28.67 54.44 12.28
CA PRO A 28 -29.53 55.41 11.59
C PRO A 28 -31.02 55.21 11.90
N GLN A 29 -31.84 56.21 11.58
CA GLN A 29 -33.31 56.12 11.69
C GLN A 29 -33.92 55.16 10.66
N ASN A 30 -33.29 54.97 9.50
CA ASN A 30 -33.67 53.95 8.52
C ASN A 30 -32.49 52.98 8.32
N PRO A 31 -32.72 51.66 8.37
CA PRO A 31 -31.65 50.68 8.30
C PRO A 31 -30.96 50.59 6.94
N GLU A 32 -31.61 51.02 5.85
CA GLU A 32 -31.05 51.02 4.50
C GLU A 32 -29.87 51.99 4.32
N HIS A 33 -29.77 53.03 5.16
CA HIS A 33 -28.66 54.00 5.10
C HIS A 33 -27.32 53.43 5.58
N GLY A 34 -27.31 52.22 6.15
CA GLY A 34 -26.09 51.61 6.69
C GLY A 34 -25.58 52.31 7.95
N LEU A 35 -24.45 51.81 8.49
CA LEU A 35 -23.85 52.37 9.70
C LEU A 35 -23.27 53.77 9.44
N ASP A 36 -23.44 54.68 10.39
CA ASP A 36 -22.76 55.97 10.36
C ASP A 36 -21.26 55.78 10.64
N LYS A 37 -20.46 55.77 9.57
CA LYS A 37 -19.01 55.55 9.60
C LYS A 37 -18.28 56.56 10.49
N ASN A 38 -18.71 57.83 10.51
CA ASN A 38 -18.05 58.87 11.31
C ASN A 38 -18.26 58.62 12.81
N ASN A 39 -19.47 58.21 13.20
CA ASN A 39 -19.76 57.88 14.60
C ASN A 39 -19.13 56.55 15.03
N LEU A 40 -18.97 55.60 14.10
CA LEU A 40 -18.23 54.36 14.34
C LEU A 40 -16.73 54.62 14.56
N GLU A 41 -16.10 55.50 13.77
CA GLU A 41 -14.72 55.94 13.99
C GLU A 41 -14.54 56.64 15.34
N ARG A 42 -15.52 57.47 15.75
CA ARG A 42 -15.52 58.08 17.09
C ARG A 42 -15.62 57.05 18.21
N LEU A 43 -16.42 56.00 18.04
CA LEU A 43 -16.47 54.89 18.99
C LEU A 43 -15.14 54.14 19.04
N ARG A 44 -14.52 53.87 17.89
CA ARG A 44 -13.19 53.24 17.79
C ARG A 44 -12.13 54.06 18.53
N PHE A 45 -12.04 55.36 18.24
CA PHE A 45 -11.10 56.24 18.92
C PHE A 45 -11.34 56.27 20.44
N TYR A 46 -12.62 56.34 20.84
CA TYR A 46 -12.98 56.29 22.25
C TYR A 46 -12.58 54.98 22.93
N ALA A 47 -12.74 53.84 22.25
CA ALA A 47 -12.32 52.53 22.73
C ALA A 47 -10.80 52.40 22.86
N LEU A 48 -10.04 52.86 21.86
CA LEU A 48 -8.57 52.84 21.89
C LEU A 48 -8.01 53.71 23.03
N VAL A 49 -8.59 54.88 23.27
CA VAL A 49 -8.16 55.79 24.34
C VAL A 49 -8.60 55.30 25.72
N LYS A 50 -9.72 54.57 25.84
CA LYS A 50 -10.26 54.09 27.12
C LYS A 50 -10.62 52.59 27.06
N PRO A 51 -9.62 51.69 27.22
CA PRO A 51 -9.80 50.24 27.15
C PRO A 51 -10.92 49.69 28.05
N GLU A 52 -11.01 50.16 29.30
CA GLU A 52 -12.03 49.73 30.26
C GLU A 52 -13.47 50.07 29.85
N LYS A 53 -13.65 50.99 28.89
CA LYS A 53 -14.96 51.37 28.38
C LYS A 53 -15.33 50.60 27.11
N LEU A 54 -14.39 49.89 26.50
CA LEU A 54 -14.64 49.02 25.34
C LEU A 54 -15.57 47.88 25.73
N ASP A 55 -15.25 47.13 26.80
CA ASP A 55 -16.10 46.07 27.37
C ASP A 55 -17.55 46.54 27.56
N LYS A 56 -17.75 47.68 28.24
CA LYS A 56 -19.08 48.25 28.49
C LYS A 56 -19.80 48.69 27.21
N SER A 57 -19.05 49.11 26.18
CA SER A 57 -19.62 49.50 24.89
C SER A 57 -20.09 48.28 24.11
N VAL A 58 -19.27 47.22 24.05
CA VAL A 58 -19.59 45.96 23.38
C VAL A 58 -20.75 45.25 24.08
N ARG A 59 -20.74 45.14 25.41
CA ARG A 59 -21.87 44.60 26.18
C ARG A 59 -23.18 45.34 25.92
N TYR A 60 -23.11 46.67 25.79
CA TYR A 60 -24.30 47.46 25.47
C TYR A 60 -24.76 47.28 24.02
N MET A 61 -23.85 47.10 23.06
CA MET A 61 -24.19 46.71 21.69
C MET A 61 -24.87 45.34 21.66
N SER A 62 -24.34 44.35 22.37
CA SER A 62 -24.94 43.02 22.54
C SER A 62 -26.38 43.11 23.08
N GLN A 63 -26.61 43.87 24.15
CA GLN A 63 -27.95 44.08 24.71
C GLN A 63 -28.92 44.76 23.73
N ARG A 64 -28.42 45.67 22.88
CA ARG A 64 -29.26 46.30 21.84
C ARG A 64 -29.63 45.30 20.76
N ILE A 65 -28.68 44.48 20.30
CA ILE A 65 -28.92 43.43 19.32
C ILE A 65 -29.95 42.44 19.84
N ALA A 66 -29.82 41.99 21.09
CA ALA A 66 -30.82 41.13 21.73
C ALA A 66 -32.23 41.75 21.72
N ARG A 67 -32.34 43.05 22.03
CA ARG A 67 -33.63 43.75 21.93
C ARG A 67 -34.16 43.81 20.50
N TYR A 68 -33.31 44.11 19.51
CA TYR A 68 -33.75 44.11 18.11
C TYR A 68 -34.22 42.74 17.65
N LEU A 69 -33.59 41.69 18.17
CA LEU A 69 -33.95 40.30 17.96
C LEU A 69 -35.34 39.99 18.54
N ASP A 70 -35.61 40.38 19.79
CA ASP A 70 -36.92 40.24 20.46
C ASP A 70 -38.04 40.93 19.68
N HIS A 71 -37.75 42.12 19.12
CA HIS A 71 -38.70 42.89 18.30
C HIS A 71 -38.76 42.43 16.83
N ARG A 72 -38.06 41.34 16.47
CA ARG A 72 -37.96 40.79 15.11
C ARG A 72 -37.47 41.79 14.06
N ASN A 73 -36.69 42.79 14.48
CA ASN A 73 -36.19 43.83 13.59
C ASN A 73 -34.85 43.42 12.96
N ARG A 74 -34.93 42.53 11.97
CA ARG A 74 -33.76 41.87 11.34
C ARG A 74 -32.74 42.85 10.73
N PRO A 75 -33.13 43.91 10.01
CA PRO A 75 -32.16 44.87 9.45
C PRO A 75 -31.28 45.53 10.52
N TYR A 76 -31.84 45.85 11.70
CA TYR A 76 -31.08 46.43 12.80
C TYR A 76 -30.20 45.41 13.53
N VAL A 77 -30.60 44.13 13.58
CA VAL A 77 -29.73 43.05 14.04
C VAL A 77 -28.50 42.96 13.15
N ILE A 78 -28.68 42.95 11.83
CA ILE A 78 -27.59 42.90 10.84
C ILE A 78 -26.65 44.10 10.98
N LEU A 79 -27.19 45.32 11.10
CA LEU A 79 -26.38 46.51 11.36
C LEU A 79 -25.61 46.41 12.69
N GLY A 80 -26.24 45.88 13.73
CA GLY A 80 -25.60 45.68 15.02
C GLY A 80 -24.42 44.73 14.96
N ILE A 81 -24.57 43.61 14.26
CA ILE A 81 -23.49 42.64 14.01
C ILE A 81 -22.33 43.33 13.25
N LYS A 82 -22.63 44.04 12.16
CA LYS A 82 -21.61 44.78 11.38
C LYS A 82 -20.85 45.80 12.24
N ALA A 83 -21.54 46.51 13.13
CA ALA A 83 -20.91 47.47 14.05
C ALA A 83 -20.00 46.77 15.07
N MET A 84 -20.40 45.58 15.55
CA MET A 84 -19.58 44.76 16.44
C MET A 84 -18.36 44.19 15.74
N ASP A 85 -18.48 43.72 14.49
CA ASP A 85 -17.36 43.24 13.68
C ASP A 85 -16.32 44.33 13.45
N ASP A 86 -16.76 45.53 13.06
CA ASP A 86 -15.86 46.66 12.84
C ASP A 86 -15.16 47.08 14.13
N THR A 87 -15.86 47.02 15.27
CA THR A 87 -15.27 47.28 16.59
C THR A 87 -14.25 46.20 16.95
N MET A 88 -14.56 44.93 16.73
CA MET A 88 -13.69 43.78 16.98
C MET A 88 -12.41 43.88 16.15
N LYS A 89 -12.52 44.07 14.83
CA LYS A 89 -11.37 44.22 13.91
C LYS A 89 -10.49 45.40 14.28
N SER A 90 -11.10 46.49 14.73
CA SER A 90 -10.40 47.72 15.09
C SER A 90 -9.68 47.66 16.44
N CYS A 91 -10.17 46.84 17.36
CA CYS A 91 -9.73 46.79 18.76
C CYS A 91 -9.28 45.38 19.18
N TYR A 92 -8.79 44.58 18.22
CA TYR A 92 -8.45 43.16 18.44
C TYR A 92 -7.39 42.93 19.52
N GLN A 93 -6.51 43.90 19.78
CA GLN A 93 -5.52 43.83 20.87
C GLN A 93 -6.16 43.65 22.26
N GLN A 94 -7.44 44.05 22.42
CA GLN A 94 -8.19 43.93 23.66
C GLN A 94 -9.31 42.89 23.56
N LEU A 95 -9.28 42.01 22.56
CA LEU A 95 -10.33 41.03 22.27
C LEU A 95 -10.76 40.22 23.49
N ASN A 96 -9.79 39.76 24.30
CA ASN A 96 -10.06 38.97 25.51
C ASN A 96 -10.95 39.67 26.54
N THR A 97 -11.08 41.00 26.50
CA THR A 97 -11.93 41.75 27.44
C THR A 97 -13.41 41.73 27.09
N PHE A 98 -13.77 41.46 25.82
CA PHE A 98 -15.14 41.55 25.32
C PHE A 98 -15.58 40.36 24.46
N VAL A 99 -14.69 39.38 24.22
CA VAL A 99 -14.94 38.23 23.35
C VAL A 99 -16.15 37.41 23.78
N ASP A 100 -16.40 37.30 25.09
CA ASP A 100 -17.55 36.54 25.60
C ASP A 100 -18.87 37.22 25.24
N ASP A 101 -18.97 38.55 25.40
CA ASP A 101 -20.13 39.34 24.97
C ASP A 101 -20.30 39.29 23.44
N TYR A 102 -19.20 39.23 22.68
CA TYR A 102 -19.22 39.08 21.22
C TYR A 102 -19.76 37.71 20.79
N LEU A 103 -19.18 36.62 21.30
CA LEU A 103 -19.61 35.25 21.00
C LEU A 103 -21.03 34.98 21.49
N GLU A 104 -21.42 35.53 22.65
CA GLU A 104 -22.80 35.43 23.15
C GLU A 104 -23.79 36.10 22.20
N THR A 105 -23.43 37.25 21.62
CA THR A 105 -24.27 37.92 20.62
C THR A 105 -24.46 37.06 19.38
N LEU A 106 -23.38 36.48 18.84
CA LEU A 106 -23.46 35.57 17.70
C LEU A 106 -24.29 34.33 18.03
N ARG A 107 -24.12 33.77 19.23
CA ARG A 107 -24.89 32.64 19.75
C ARG A 107 -26.39 32.93 19.78
N LEU A 108 -26.78 34.08 20.34
CA LEU A 108 -28.18 34.52 20.42
C LEU A 108 -28.81 34.62 19.03
N VAL A 109 -28.13 35.26 18.08
CA VAL A 109 -28.65 35.43 16.72
C VAL A 109 -28.69 34.11 15.97
N LEU A 110 -27.69 33.24 16.12
CA LEU A 110 -27.66 31.93 15.46
C LEU A 110 -28.73 30.95 16.00
N ASN A 111 -29.21 31.19 17.22
CA ASN A 111 -30.29 30.42 17.84
C ASN A 111 -31.68 30.84 17.33
N GLU A 112 -31.81 32.01 16.70
CA GLU A 112 -33.08 32.51 16.16
C GLU A 112 -33.43 31.88 14.81
N GLY A 113 -33.92 30.64 14.88
CA GLY A 113 -34.49 29.94 13.73
C GLY A 113 -33.52 29.75 12.56
N ASN A 114 -34.08 29.49 11.37
CA ASN A 114 -33.33 29.27 10.13
C ASN A 114 -33.48 30.48 9.18
N ASP A 115 -33.31 31.70 9.71
CA ASP A 115 -33.27 32.89 8.87
C ASP A 115 -31.92 32.96 8.15
N LEU A 116 -31.93 32.75 6.84
CA LEU A 116 -30.72 32.59 6.03
C LEU A 116 -29.83 33.83 6.07
N GLU A 117 -30.42 35.03 6.01
CA GLU A 117 -29.67 36.29 5.96
C GLU A 117 -28.96 36.55 7.30
N LEU A 118 -29.62 36.25 8.42
CA LEU A 118 -29.00 36.37 9.74
C LEU A 118 -27.87 35.36 9.93
N ILE A 119 -28.08 34.10 9.52
CA ILE A 119 -27.07 33.05 9.63
C ILE A 119 -25.85 33.39 8.78
N GLU A 120 -26.05 33.90 7.55
CA GLU A 120 -24.96 34.31 6.67
C GLU A 120 -24.08 35.40 7.31
N HIS A 121 -24.70 36.44 7.90
CA HIS A 121 -23.97 37.48 8.60
C HIS A 121 -23.26 36.93 9.84
N VAL A 122 -23.91 36.10 10.66
CA VAL A 122 -23.28 35.52 11.85
C VAL A 122 -22.09 34.62 11.49
N VAL A 123 -22.21 33.79 10.46
CA VAL A 123 -21.11 32.92 10.00
C VAL A 123 -19.94 33.76 9.48
N ALA A 124 -20.20 34.82 8.71
CA ALA A 124 -19.15 35.73 8.23
C ALA A 124 -18.45 36.48 9.39
N SER A 125 -19.20 36.92 10.39
CA SER A 125 -18.67 37.54 11.61
C SER A 125 -17.84 36.56 12.44
N PHE A 126 -18.28 35.29 12.52
CA PHE A 126 -17.56 34.23 13.19
C PHE A 126 -16.26 33.87 12.45
N GLU A 127 -16.28 33.77 11.12
CA GLU A 127 -15.09 33.61 10.28
C GLU A 127 -14.09 34.72 10.53
N SER A 128 -14.54 35.98 10.50
CA SER A 128 -13.68 37.12 10.76
C SER A 128 -13.07 37.10 12.16
N PHE A 129 -13.81 36.62 13.17
CA PHE A 129 -13.28 36.42 14.51
C PHE A 129 -12.21 35.32 14.56
N CYS A 130 -12.45 34.23 13.83
CA CYS A 130 -11.53 33.10 13.74
C CYS A 130 -10.22 33.44 13.01
N GLU A 131 -10.21 34.44 12.14
CA GLU A 131 -8.99 34.90 11.45
C GLU A 131 -8.05 35.74 12.33
N ILE A 132 -8.56 36.35 13.39
CA ILE A 132 -7.76 37.17 14.31
C ILE A 132 -6.79 36.28 15.08
N ARG A 133 -5.49 36.54 14.96
CA ARG A 133 -4.44 35.90 15.77
C ARG A 133 -4.36 36.57 17.14
N GLU A 134 -4.41 35.76 18.19
CA GLU A 134 -4.34 36.24 19.58
C GLU A 134 -2.94 36.01 20.14
N GLU A 135 -2.38 37.01 20.82
CA GLU A 135 -1.06 36.89 21.48
C GLU A 135 -1.13 35.97 22.71
N ALA A 136 -2.28 35.97 23.40
CA ALA A 136 -2.59 35.09 24.52
C ALA A 136 -4.02 34.53 24.35
N PRO A 137 -4.17 33.33 23.77
CA PRO A 137 -5.48 32.77 23.49
C PRO A 137 -6.21 32.39 24.79
N ASN A 138 -7.52 32.65 24.83
CA ASN A 138 -8.35 32.24 25.97
C ASN A 138 -8.76 30.76 25.82
N TYR A 139 -8.13 29.89 26.60
CA TYR A 139 -8.37 28.44 26.60
C TYR A 139 -9.68 28.00 27.28
N GLN A 140 -10.41 28.91 27.94
CA GLN A 140 -11.70 28.58 28.59
C GLN A 140 -12.91 28.74 27.66
N ARG A 141 -12.70 29.19 26.41
CA ARG A 141 -13.80 29.42 25.47
C ARG A 141 -14.49 28.12 25.10
N ASN A 142 -15.80 28.07 25.30
CA ASN A 142 -16.62 26.93 24.95
C ASN A 142 -17.28 27.12 23.58
N TYR A 143 -16.85 26.34 22.59
CA TYR A 143 -17.41 26.36 21.24
C TYR A 143 -18.52 25.32 20.99
N GLN A 144 -18.92 24.53 22.00
CA GLN A 144 -19.87 23.42 21.86
C GLN A 144 -21.18 23.85 21.17
N PHE A 145 -21.74 25.00 21.54
CA PHE A 145 -22.96 25.51 20.91
C PHE A 145 -22.75 25.73 19.40
N PHE A 146 -21.66 26.39 19.01
CA PHE A 146 -21.34 26.66 17.62
C PHE A 146 -21.10 25.36 16.84
N VAL A 147 -20.36 24.41 17.41
CA VAL A 147 -20.17 23.07 16.83
C VAL A 147 -21.51 22.42 16.55
N SER A 148 -22.40 22.33 17.56
CA SER A 148 -23.69 21.67 17.41
C SER A 148 -24.60 22.40 16.42
N ARG A 149 -24.61 23.74 16.44
CA ARG A 149 -25.46 24.53 15.54
C ARG A 149 -24.96 24.50 14.10
N PHE A 150 -23.66 24.60 13.85
CA PHE A 150 -23.07 24.42 12.50
C PHE A 150 -23.29 23.00 11.97
N THR A 151 -23.21 21.98 12.84
CA THR A 151 -23.51 20.58 12.47
C THR A 151 -24.96 20.46 12.00
N GLN A 152 -25.92 21.07 12.70
CA GLN A 152 -27.32 21.08 12.27
C GLN A 152 -27.52 21.73 10.89
N LEU A 153 -26.78 22.82 10.59
CA LEU A 153 -26.82 23.46 9.28
C LEU A 153 -26.26 22.55 8.17
N CYS A 154 -25.20 21.79 8.46
CA CYS A 154 -24.63 20.78 7.55
C CYS A 154 -25.60 19.64 7.18
N TYR A 155 -26.62 19.37 8.02
CA TYR A 155 -27.66 18.37 7.77
C TYR A 155 -29.00 18.97 7.32
N ASN A 156 -29.05 20.28 7.07
CA ASN A 156 -30.29 20.94 6.68
C ASN A 156 -30.82 20.36 5.36
N ASN A 157 -32.14 20.15 5.30
CA ASN A 157 -32.84 19.51 4.17
C ASN A 157 -33.91 20.41 3.53
N ASP A 158 -33.90 21.72 3.81
CA ASP A 158 -34.81 22.70 3.18
C ASP A 158 -34.58 22.78 1.66
N GLU A 159 -35.54 22.35 0.84
CA GLU A 159 -35.36 22.22 -0.61
C GLU A 159 -34.89 23.50 -1.30
N ALA A 160 -35.35 24.67 -0.84
CA ALA A 160 -35.03 25.96 -1.44
C ALA A 160 -33.60 26.42 -1.12
N ASN A 161 -33.17 26.29 0.13
CA ASN A 161 -31.90 26.87 0.62
C ASN A 161 -30.89 25.83 1.13
N ARG A 162 -31.14 24.53 0.95
CA ARG A 162 -30.31 23.42 1.44
C ARG A 162 -28.82 23.61 1.14
N LYS A 163 -28.46 23.96 -0.11
CA LYS A 163 -27.06 24.16 -0.47
C LYS A 163 -26.43 25.29 0.35
N LYS A 164 -27.14 26.43 0.47
CA LYS A 164 -26.67 27.59 1.22
C LYS A 164 -26.50 27.30 2.71
N PHE A 165 -27.50 26.67 3.34
CA PHE A 165 -27.38 26.28 4.76
C PHE A 165 -26.21 25.33 5.01
N ARG A 166 -26.02 24.35 4.13
CA ARG A 166 -24.91 23.40 4.24
C ARG A 166 -23.55 24.08 4.06
N CYS A 167 -23.42 24.98 3.09
CA CYS A 167 -22.21 25.77 2.92
C CYS A 167 -21.93 26.65 4.16
N LEU A 168 -22.96 27.27 4.74
CA LEU A 168 -22.81 28.08 5.96
C LEU A 168 -22.39 27.24 7.18
N GLY A 169 -22.94 26.04 7.34
CA GLY A 169 -22.51 25.09 8.37
C GLY A 169 -21.05 24.65 8.19
N LEU A 170 -20.68 24.30 6.96
CA LEU A 170 -19.32 23.90 6.59
C LEU A 170 -18.31 25.04 6.82
N ARG A 171 -18.64 26.27 6.41
CA ARG A 171 -17.85 27.48 6.66
C ARG A 171 -17.66 27.77 8.14
N GLY A 172 -18.72 27.63 8.94
CA GLY A 172 -18.64 27.77 10.39
C GLY A 172 -17.69 26.74 11.03
N HIS A 173 -17.78 25.47 10.61
CA HIS A 173 -16.82 24.45 11.03
C HIS A 173 -15.39 24.76 10.57
N HIS A 174 -15.23 25.25 9.34
CA HIS A 174 -13.95 25.61 8.75
C HIS A 174 -13.23 26.68 9.58
N ALA A 175 -13.94 27.75 9.88
CA ALA A 175 -13.46 28.84 10.72
C ALA A 175 -13.04 28.35 12.10
N LEU A 176 -13.91 27.55 12.75
CA LEU A 176 -13.69 27.05 14.09
C LEU A 176 -12.43 26.18 14.17
N PHE A 177 -12.27 25.22 13.25
CA PHE A 177 -11.10 24.35 13.29
C PHE A 177 -9.83 25.14 12.93
N ARG A 178 -9.86 26.11 12.01
CA ARG A 178 -8.67 26.94 11.71
C ARG A 178 -8.21 27.76 12.90
N LYS A 179 -9.15 28.26 13.71
CA LYS A 179 -8.84 29.03 14.92
C LYS A 179 -8.14 28.19 15.99
N THR A 180 -8.49 26.91 16.07
CA THR A 180 -8.15 26.03 17.20
C THR A 180 -7.06 25.01 16.87
N ALA A 181 -6.94 24.57 15.61
CA ALA A 181 -5.95 23.58 15.17
C ALA A 181 -4.53 24.15 15.00
N ASN A 182 -4.38 25.48 14.95
CA ASN A 182 -3.08 26.14 14.80
C ASN A 182 -2.34 26.35 16.13
N ASP A 183 -2.96 26.00 17.26
CA ASP A 183 -2.42 26.27 18.60
C ASP A 183 -2.30 24.95 19.38
N GLU A 184 -1.06 24.52 19.65
CA GLU A 184 -0.73 23.22 20.28
C GLU A 184 -1.33 23.07 21.69
N LEU A 185 -1.69 24.19 22.33
CA LEU A 185 -2.27 24.22 23.67
C LEU A 185 -3.82 24.12 23.65
N GLN A 186 -4.47 24.35 22.51
CA GLN A 186 -5.92 24.25 22.34
C GLN A 186 -6.35 22.81 21.98
N ASN A 187 -6.51 21.97 22.99
CA ASN A 187 -6.93 20.57 22.79
C ASN A 187 -8.46 20.39 22.61
N ASP A 188 -9.25 21.47 22.62
CA ASP A 188 -10.72 21.39 22.63
C ASP A 188 -11.34 21.10 21.27
N ALA A 189 -10.78 21.58 20.16
CA ALA A 189 -11.40 21.36 18.84
C ALA A 189 -11.33 19.90 18.37
N TRP A 190 -10.24 19.20 18.69
CA TRP A 190 -10.10 17.79 18.35
C TRP A 190 -11.09 16.90 19.12
N LYS A 191 -11.64 17.35 20.26
CA LYS A 191 -12.69 16.64 21.01
C LYS A 191 -14.04 16.62 20.30
N HIS A 192 -14.25 17.52 19.35
CA HIS A 192 -15.52 17.65 18.64
C HIS A 192 -15.53 16.95 17.26
N MET A 193 -14.46 16.25 16.90
CA MET A 193 -14.33 15.60 15.59
C MET A 193 -15.41 14.54 15.33
N ASP A 194 -15.95 13.91 16.38
CA ASP A 194 -17.09 12.99 16.31
C ASP A 194 -18.38 13.63 15.75
N GLN A 195 -18.50 14.96 15.78
CA GLN A 195 -19.62 15.69 15.16
C GLN A 195 -19.21 16.35 13.84
N ILE A 196 -18.02 16.97 13.83
CA ILE A 196 -17.52 17.75 12.70
C ILE A 196 -17.26 16.86 11.49
N VAL A 197 -16.49 15.79 11.66
CA VAL A 197 -16.04 14.94 10.55
C VAL A 197 -17.22 14.24 9.85
N PRO A 198 -18.17 13.60 10.56
CA PRO A 198 -19.40 13.09 9.95
C PRO A 198 -20.15 14.10 9.09
N SER A 199 -20.25 15.35 9.57
CA SER A 199 -20.96 16.40 8.84
C SER A 199 -20.27 16.79 7.52
N ILE A 200 -18.93 16.71 7.47
CA ILE A 200 -18.13 16.93 6.26
C ILE A 200 -18.35 15.76 5.30
N ILE A 201 -18.19 14.52 5.78
CA ILE A 201 -18.36 13.31 4.95
C ILE A 201 -19.77 13.21 4.36
N PHE A 202 -20.80 13.56 5.12
CA PHE A 202 -22.18 13.63 4.63
C PHE A 202 -22.31 14.58 3.43
N ASN A 203 -21.68 15.75 3.48
CA ASN A 203 -21.74 16.74 2.42
C ASN A 203 -20.85 16.40 1.21
N MET A 204 -19.76 15.65 1.40
CA MET A 204 -18.95 15.09 0.31
C MET A 204 -19.72 14.05 -0.53
N ASP A 205 -20.60 13.27 0.11
CA ASP A 205 -21.48 12.32 -0.58
C ASP A 205 -22.70 13.00 -1.26
N LYS A 206 -22.50 14.25 -1.71
CA LYS A 206 -23.53 15.15 -2.24
C LYS A 206 -24.75 15.34 -1.32
N GLY A 207 -24.64 15.01 -0.03
CA GLY A 207 -25.65 15.16 1.01
C GLY A 207 -27.07 14.71 0.64
N GLY A 208 -27.21 13.56 -0.02
CA GLY A 208 -28.51 13.00 -0.39
C GLY A 208 -29.05 13.39 -1.77
N GLN A 209 -28.28 14.09 -2.62
CA GLN A 209 -28.72 14.37 -4.00
C GLN A 209 -28.91 13.11 -4.87
N LEU A 210 -28.27 11.98 -4.53
CA LEU A 210 -28.48 10.70 -5.22
C LEU A 210 -29.86 10.06 -4.98
N ARG A 211 -30.62 10.51 -3.98
CA ARG A 211 -31.97 9.97 -3.73
C ARG A 211 -33.06 10.61 -4.60
N SER A 212 -32.76 11.70 -5.31
CA SER A 212 -33.71 12.46 -6.13
C SER A 212 -33.53 12.30 -7.65
N GLN A 213 -32.56 11.51 -8.12
CA GLN A 213 -32.29 11.31 -9.57
C GLN A 213 -32.33 9.84 -10.02
N GLN A 214 -33.06 8.97 -9.32
CA GLN A 214 -33.51 7.71 -9.90
C GLN A 214 -34.84 7.91 -10.62
N SER A 215 -34.80 8.67 -11.71
CA SER A 215 -35.83 8.72 -12.75
C SER A 215 -35.22 9.46 -13.94
N THR A 216 -35.33 8.87 -15.13
CA THR A 216 -34.85 9.33 -16.43
C THR A 216 -33.34 9.22 -16.70
N SER A 217 -32.98 8.01 -17.13
CA SER A 217 -31.90 7.71 -18.06
C SER A 217 -31.87 8.66 -19.27
N THR A 218 -30.75 9.33 -19.52
CA THR A 218 -30.19 9.45 -20.88
C THR A 218 -28.70 9.84 -20.83
N THR A 219 -27.91 9.06 -21.56
CA THR A 219 -26.53 9.26 -22.01
C THR A 219 -26.27 10.65 -22.59
N VAL A 220 -25.15 11.33 -22.26
CA VAL A 220 -24.18 11.94 -23.21
C VAL A 220 -22.85 12.26 -22.49
N SER A 221 -21.75 12.03 -23.23
CA SER A 221 -20.31 12.27 -23.05
C SER A 221 -19.88 13.72 -22.73
N PRO A 222 -18.58 13.94 -22.40
CA PRO A 222 -18.08 15.21 -21.87
C PRO A 222 -17.49 16.10 -22.97
N GLU A 223 -17.95 17.34 -23.06
CA GLU A 223 -17.21 18.51 -23.56
C GLU A 223 -18.16 19.71 -23.54
N ASN A 224 -17.91 20.67 -22.65
CA ASN A 224 -18.17 22.10 -22.91
C ASN A 224 -17.58 22.92 -21.75
N ILE A 225 -16.49 23.60 -22.08
CA ILE A 225 -15.90 24.71 -21.33
C ILE A 225 -16.95 25.82 -21.27
N VAL A 226 -17.46 26.13 -20.08
CA VAL A 226 -18.32 27.30 -19.85
C VAL A 226 -17.46 28.45 -19.38
N ILE A 227 -17.45 29.50 -20.19
CA ILE A 227 -16.80 30.79 -19.97
C ILE A 227 -17.36 31.42 -18.67
N ILE A 228 -16.44 31.85 -17.81
CA ILE A 228 -16.68 32.47 -16.52
C ILE A 228 -17.25 33.88 -16.75
N ASN A 229 -18.49 34.11 -16.33
CA ASN A 229 -18.99 35.45 -16.04
C ASN A 229 -19.06 35.61 -14.53
N GLU A 230 -18.28 36.56 -14.01
CA GLU A 230 -18.21 36.93 -12.60
C GLU A 230 -19.55 37.47 -12.10
N THR A 231 -20.09 36.83 -11.06
CA THR A 231 -20.93 37.30 -9.94
C THR A 231 -21.96 36.22 -9.57
N THR A 232 -21.87 35.69 -8.35
CA THR A 232 -22.55 34.50 -7.79
C THR A 232 -21.88 33.16 -8.10
N ILE A 233 -20.74 32.92 -7.45
CA ILE A 233 -20.25 31.55 -7.25
C ILE A 233 -21.32 30.84 -6.43
N ASN A 234 -22.15 30.01 -7.07
CA ASN A 234 -22.97 29.04 -6.37
C ASN A 234 -22.03 28.00 -5.75
N GLU A 235 -21.47 28.30 -4.57
CA GLU A 235 -20.62 27.38 -3.81
C GLU A 235 -21.34 26.05 -3.61
N ASP A 236 -20.77 24.95 -4.11
CA ASP A 236 -21.36 23.62 -3.96
C ASP A 236 -20.85 22.97 -2.66
N PRO A 237 -21.74 22.50 -1.76
CA PRO A 237 -21.34 21.92 -0.48
C PRO A 237 -20.33 20.78 -0.60
N SER A 238 -20.38 19.99 -1.68
CA SER A 238 -19.46 18.87 -1.89
C SER A 238 -18.03 19.35 -2.11
N SER A 239 -17.84 20.37 -2.95
CA SER A 239 -16.52 20.96 -3.22
C SER A 239 -15.93 21.66 -1.99
N LEU A 240 -16.79 22.33 -1.21
CA LEU A 240 -16.39 22.97 0.03
C LEU A 240 -15.98 21.93 1.08
N ALA A 241 -16.77 20.85 1.24
CA ALA A 241 -16.46 19.77 2.16
C ALA A 241 -15.14 19.06 1.81
N ASP A 242 -14.85 18.86 0.51
CA ASP A 242 -13.56 18.32 0.05
C ASP A 242 -12.39 19.21 0.47
N THR A 243 -12.52 20.51 0.24
CA THR A 243 -11.51 21.51 0.61
C THR A 243 -11.27 21.53 2.11
N ILE A 244 -12.34 21.46 2.90
CA ILE A 244 -12.30 21.43 4.37
C ILE A 244 -11.62 20.15 4.86
N LEU A 245 -11.95 18.98 4.30
CA LEU A 245 -11.33 17.71 4.66
C LEU A 245 -9.81 17.76 4.41
N ARG A 246 -9.40 18.28 3.24
CA ARG A 246 -7.98 18.42 2.89
C ARG A 246 -7.25 19.37 3.84
N ASP A 247 -7.81 20.54 4.13
CA ASP A 247 -7.22 21.51 5.05
C ASP A 247 -7.15 20.97 6.49
N LEU A 248 -8.16 20.19 6.93
CA LEU A 248 -8.17 19.51 8.23
C LEU A 248 -6.99 18.54 8.36
N PHE A 249 -6.83 17.62 7.40
CA PHE A 249 -5.75 16.63 7.42
C PHE A 249 -4.37 17.25 7.11
N GLY A 250 -4.30 18.33 6.34
CA GLY A 250 -3.06 19.10 6.13
C GLY A 250 -2.53 19.76 7.39
N ARG A 251 -3.41 20.04 8.37
CA ARG A 251 -3.05 20.60 9.69
C ARG A 251 -2.88 19.54 10.77
N ALA A 252 -3.32 18.31 10.55
CA ALA A 252 -3.15 17.22 11.50
C ALA A 252 -1.67 16.79 11.56
N GLN A 253 -0.87 17.46 12.40
CA GLN A 253 0.57 17.22 12.47
C GLN A 253 0.94 15.98 13.29
N SER A 254 0.16 15.65 14.33
CA SER A 254 0.42 14.54 15.24
C SER A 254 -0.40 13.29 14.89
N ASN A 255 0.15 12.12 15.21
CA ASN A 255 -0.52 10.82 15.00
C ASN A 255 -1.86 10.74 15.75
N ASN A 256 -1.95 11.36 16.93
CA ASN A 256 -3.18 11.39 17.71
C ASN A 256 -4.29 12.19 16.99
N ASN A 257 -3.95 13.34 16.41
CA ASN A 257 -4.93 14.19 15.70
C ASN A 257 -5.44 13.50 14.42
N ILE A 258 -4.57 12.77 13.73
CA ILE A 258 -4.96 11.96 12.58
C ILE A 258 -5.93 10.85 13.02
N SER A 259 -5.62 10.16 14.12
CA SER A 259 -6.47 9.10 14.68
C SER A 259 -7.86 9.61 15.10
N THR A 260 -7.93 10.75 15.80
CA THR A 260 -9.21 11.35 16.23
C THR A 260 -10.09 11.78 15.07
N CYS A 261 -9.51 12.07 13.89
CA CYS A 261 -10.29 12.39 12.68
C CYS A 261 -10.71 11.13 11.91
N ILE A 262 -9.88 10.09 11.86
CA ILE A 262 -10.16 8.87 11.08
C ILE A 262 -11.18 7.97 11.78
N GLN A 263 -11.14 7.86 13.11
CA GLN A 263 -12.08 7.00 13.86
C GLN A 263 -13.56 7.33 13.56
N PRO A 264 -14.00 8.61 13.58
CA PRO A 264 -15.35 8.98 13.14
C PRO A 264 -15.66 8.59 11.70
N ILE A 265 -14.71 8.73 10.77
CA ILE A 265 -14.90 8.35 9.36
C ILE A 265 -15.20 6.86 9.25
N LEU A 266 -14.40 6.01 9.92
CA LEU A 266 -14.60 4.57 9.91
C LEU A 266 -15.97 4.20 10.50
N ALA A 267 -16.35 4.82 11.62
CA ALA A 267 -17.65 4.60 12.27
C ALA A 267 -18.82 5.02 11.37
N ASP A 268 -18.71 6.15 10.66
CA ASP A 268 -19.74 6.62 9.75
C ASP A 268 -19.87 5.74 8.50
N LEU A 269 -18.74 5.31 7.92
CA LEU A 269 -18.75 4.39 6.77
C LEU A 269 -19.42 3.05 7.13
N ASP A 270 -19.15 2.53 8.33
CA ASP A 270 -19.80 1.33 8.87
C ASP A 270 -21.29 1.54 9.08
N LYS A 271 -21.67 2.61 9.78
CA LYS A 271 -23.06 2.89 10.17
C LYS A 271 -23.97 3.10 8.97
N TYR A 272 -23.47 3.78 7.93
CA TYR A 272 -24.25 4.09 6.74
C TYR A 272 -23.99 3.11 5.57
N GLY A 273 -23.19 2.07 5.79
CA GLY A 273 -22.93 1.02 4.78
C GLY A 273 -22.19 1.52 3.54
N LYS A 274 -21.34 2.55 3.68
CA LYS A 274 -20.69 3.24 2.54
C LYS A 274 -19.39 2.59 2.08
N TRP A 275 -19.04 1.42 2.61
CA TRP A 275 -17.93 0.62 2.13
C TRP A 275 -18.21 -0.02 0.76
N ILE A 276 -19.48 -0.22 0.40
CA ILE A 276 -19.88 -0.89 -0.84
C ILE A 276 -20.87 0.00 -1.60
N PRO A 277 -20.60 0.37 -2.86
CA PRO A 277 -19.32 0.23 -3.59
C PRO A 277 -18.17 1.00 -2.92
N CYS A 278 -16.93 0.54 -3.12
CA CYS A 278 -15.77 1.11 -2.43
C CYS A 278 -15.28 2.45 -3.01
N ASP A 279 -15.90 2.98 -4.07
CA ASP A 279 -15.46 4.19 -4.78
C ASP A 279 -15.46 5.43 -3.87
N PHE A 280 -16.51 5.59 -3.06
CA PHE A 280 -16.60 6.74 -2.15
C PHE A 280 -15.58 6.65 -1.01
N SER A 281 -15.39 5.47 -0.42
CA SER A 281 -14.35 5.24 0.60
C SER A 281 -12.95 5.47 0.01
N LYS A 282 -12.66 4.93 -1.17
CA LYS A 282 -11.40 5.17 -1.89
C LYS A 282 -11.17 6.65 -2.16
N TYR A 283 -12.21 7.37 -2.58
CA TYR A 283 -12.14 8.81 -2.79
C TYR A 283 -11.76 9.55 -1.51
N ILE A 284 -12.45 9.31 -0.39
CA ILE A 284 -12.16 9.94 0.92
C ILE A 284 -10.71 9.69 1.31
N PHE A 285 -10.28 8.44 1.34
CA PHE A 285 -8.92 8.10 1.78
C PHE A 285 -7.86 8.61 0.80
N SER A 286 -8.17 8.74 -0.49
CA SER A 286 -7.31 9.44 -1.44
C SER A 286 -7.15 10.93 -1.06
N GLN A 287 -8.23 11.63 -0.70
CA GLN A 287 -8.14 13.03 -0.24
C GLN A 287 -7.28 13.15 1.02
N ILE A 288 -7.45 12.22 1.97
CA ILE A 288 -6.69 12.16 3.23
C ILE A 288 -5.21 11.96 2.96
N MET A 289 -4.87 10.92 2.19
CA MET A 289 -3.47 10.57 1.88
C MET A 289 -2.76 11.70 1.11
N ASN A 290 -3.47 12.39 0.22
CA ASN A 290 -2.96 13.58 -0.48
C ASN A 290 -2.68 14.79 0.43
N SER A 291 -3.27 14.83 1.61
CA SER A 291 -3.24 16.01 2.49
C SER A 291 -2.27 15.86 3.66
N ILE A 292 -2.05 14.65 4.16
CA ILE A 292 -1.12 14.40 5.27
C ILE A 292 0.34 14.47 4.82
N LYS A 293 1.23 14.72 5.78
CA LYS A 293 2.69 14.59 5.54
C LYS A 293 3.04 13.12 5.26
N HIS A 294 3.93 12.87 4.30
CA HIS A 294 4.27 11.50 3.86
C HIS A 294 4.70 10.54 4.97
N HIS A 295 5.43 11.03 5.98
CA HIS A 295 5.83 10.20 7.12
C HIS A 295 4.65 9.74 7.99
N ASN A 296 3.49 10.39 7.94
CA ASN A 296 2.30 9.99 8.69
C ASN A 296 1.41 8.98 7.94
N SER A 297 1.75 8.63 6.68
CA SER A 297 0.97 7.69 5.85
C SER A 297 0.73 6.35 6.54
N TYR A 298 1.71 5.86 7.30
CA TYR A 298 1.59 4.58 8.01
C TYR A 298 0.52 4.60 9.10
N VAL A 299 0.21 5.76 9.70
CA VAL A 299 -0.82 5.89 10.75
C VAL A 299 -2.20 5.60 10.16
N VAL A 300 -2.46 6.12 8.96
CA VAL A 300 -3.71 5.86 8.23
C VAL A 300 -3.82 4.39 7.86
N ILE A 301 -2.73 3.80 7.35
CA ILE A 301 -2.68 2.38 6.99
C ILE A 301 -2.89 1.50 8.23
N ASP A 302 -2.24 1.79 9.36
CA ASP A 302 -2.39 1.03 10.60
C ASP A 302 -3.83 1.11 11.16
N LEU A 303 -4.45 2.29 11.14
CA LEU A 303 -5.84 2.46 11.52
C LEU A 303 -6.81 1.66 10.63
N LEU A 304 -6.55 1.63 9.32
CA LEU A 304 -7.31 0.81 8.37
C LEU A 304 -7.08 -0.69 8.60
N LEU A 305 -5.85 -1.13 8.90
CA LEU A 305 -5.54 -2.52 9.24
C LEU A 305 -6.24 -2.93 10.53
N ASN A 306 -6.24 -2.07 11.56
CA ASN A 306 -6.99 -2.28 12.80
C ASN A 306 -8.50 -2.33 12.56
N HIS A 307 -9.02 -1.58 11.60
CA HIS A 307 -10.43 -1.65 11.20
C HIS A 307 -10.76 -2.94 10.46
N LEU A 308 -9.88 -3.36 9.54
CA LEU A 308 -10.01 -4.61 8.81
C LEU A 308 -10.05 -5.82 9.77
N ASP A 309 -9.18 -5.81 10.79
CA ASP A 309 -9.07 -6.84 11.83
C ASP A 309 -10.42 -7.11 12.51
N LYS A 310 -11.17 -6.05 12.86
CA LYS A 310 -12.51 -6.14 13.48
C LYS A 310 -13.55 -6.85 12.60
N HIS A 311 -13.31 -6.96 11.30
CA HIS A 311 -14.23 -7.56 10.33
C HIS A 311 -13.77 -8.92 9.81
N LEU A 312 -12.60 -9.44 10.21
CA LEU A 312 -12.04 -10.67 9.65
C LEU A 312 -12.90 -11.90 9.90
N ASP A 313 -13.34 -12.10 11.15
CA ASP A 313 -14.12 -13.28 11.56
C ASP A 313 -15.63 -13.13 11.31
N ILE A 314 -16.11 -11.97 10.84
CA ILE A 314 -17.54 -11.69 10.64
C ILE A 314 -17.98 -12.12 9.24
N GLU A 315 -18.72 -13.24 9.13
CA GLU A 315 -19.07 -13.85 7.84
C GLU A 315 -19.88 -12.93 6.92
N GLU A 316 -20.88 -12.26 7.46
CA GLU A 316 -21.78 -11.36 6.73
C GLU A 316 -21.06 -10.12 6.16
N ARG A 317 -19.81 -9.87 6.57
CA ARG A 317 -19.01 -8.69 6.19
C ARG A 317 -17.87 -9.01 5.23
N THR A 318 -17.90 -10.16 4.55
CA THR A 318 -16.84 -10.57 3.60
C THR A 318 -16.63 -9.56 2.46
N ASN A 319 -17.70 -8.92 1.99
CA ASN A 319 -17.62 -7.86 0.98
C ASN A 319 -17.07 -6.53 1.55
N ILE A 320 -17.32 -6.27 2.83
CA ILE A 320 -16.81 -5.08 3.53
C ILE A 320 -15.31 -5.23 3.73
N LYS A 321 -14.80 -6.38 4.20
CA LYS A 321 -13.35 -6.59 4.36
C LYS A 321 -12.60 -6.46 3.03
N THR A 322 -13.19 -6.93 1.92
CA THR A 322 -12.62 -6.74 0.58
C THR A 322 -12.57 -5.27 0.19
N SER A 323 -13.63 -4.52 0.50
CA SER A 323 -13.70 -3.08 0.24
C SER A 323 -12.70 -2.28 1.08
N VAL A 324 -12.55 -2.61 2.37
CA VAL A 324 -11.52 -2.03 3.26
C VAL A 324 -10.13 -2.36 2.73
N MET A 325 -9.88 -3.60 2.31
CA MET A 325 -8.59 -4.00 1.71
C MET A 325 -8.29 -3.23 0.42
N ASN A 326 -9.29 -2.99 -0.42
CA ASN A 326 -9.12 -2.17 -1.63
C ASN A 326 -8.77 -0.71 -1.31
N VAL A 327 -9.23 -0.17 -0.18
CA VAL A 327 -8.80 1.16 0.31
C VAL A 327 -7.38 1.10 0.85
N ILE A 328 -7.02 0.07 1.63
CA ILE A 328 -5.65 -0.15 2.10
C ILE A 328 -4.67 -0.25 0.92
N HIS A 329 -5.05 -0.98 -0.13
CA HIS A 329 -4.28 -1.08 -1.35
C HIS A 329 -3.99 0.31 -1.94
N ASP A 330 -5.00 1.14 -2.17
CA ASP A 330 -4.78 2.49 -2.73
C ASP A 330 -3.89 3.36 -1.81
N CYS A 331 -4.05 3.24 -0.48
CA CYS A 331 -3.20 3.92 0.49
C CYS A 331 -1.74 3.44 0.45
N LEU A 332 -1.49 2.13 0.35
CA LEU A 332 -0.16 1.55 0.21
C LEU A 332 0.53 2.06 -1.06
N ILE A 333 -0.20 2.07 -2.17
CA ILE A 333 0.25 2.59 -3.45
C ILE A 333 0.65 4.06 -3.35
N PHE A 334 -0.17 4.86 -2.67
CA PHE A 334 0.12 6.27 -2.45
C PHE A 334 1.36 6.49 -1.58
N ALA A 335 1.55 5.63 -0.57
CA ALA A 335 2.67 5.71 0.36
C ALA A 335 4.01 5.26 -0.28
N ALA A 336 3.99 4.30 -1.21
CA ALA A 336 5.19 3.68 -1.81
C ALA A 336 6.27 4.64 -2.33
N PRO A 337 5.99 5.68 -3.14
CA PRO A 337 7.04 6.54 -3.69
C PRO A 337 7.71 7.45 -2.64
N ASN A 338 7.00 7.79 -1.56
CA ASN A 338 7.40 8.86 -0.65
C ASN A 338 7.74 8.38 0.77
N THR A 339 7.42 7.12 1.09
CA THR A 339 7.61 6.54 2.42
C THR A 339 8.67 5.46 2.33
N GLY A 340 9.77 5.63 3.05
CA GLY A 340 10.73 4.55 3.20
C GLY A 340 10.06 3.35 3.87
N VAL A 341 10.34 2.13 3.41
CA VAL A 341 9.89 0.91 4.09
C VAL A 341 10.65 0.76 5.40
N GLY A 342 10.07 1.35 6.46
CA GLY A 342 10.51 1.18 7.84
C GLY A 342 9.84 -0.01 8.52
N SER A 343 10.20 -0.25 9.79
CA SER A 343 9.66 -1.34 10.61
C SER A 343 8.13 -1.35 10.67
N THR A 344 7.47 -0.19 10.70
CA THR A 344 6.01 -0.09 10.75
C THR A 344 5.33 -0.53 9.45
N MET A 345 5.91 -0.23 8.29
CA MET A 345 5.38 -0.69 7.01
C MET A 345 5.56 -2.20 6.85
N LEU A 346 6.71 -2.73 7.28
CA LEU A 346 6.93 -4.18 7.33
C LEU A 346 5.94 -4.87 8.26
N HIS A 347 5.68 -4.30 9.44
CA HIS A 347 4.66 -4.80 10.35
C HIS A 347 3.27 -4.81 9.70
N GLY A 348 2.90 -3.77 8.96
CA GLY A 348 1.64 -3.73 8.20
C GLY A 348 1.54 -4.84 7.15
N ILE A 349 2.64 -5.14 6.44
CA ILE A 349 2.69 -6.26 5.50
C ILE A 349 2.58 -7.61 6.22
N THR A 350 3.27 -7.80 7.35
CA THR A 350 3.15 -9.00 8.17
C THR A 350 1.69 -9.22 8.62
N ARG A 351 1.00 -8.17 9.08
CA ARG A 351 -0.43 -8.25 9.42
C ARG A 351 -1.31 -8.63 8.23
N LEU A 352 -1.04 -8.09 7.04
CA LEU A 352 -1.76 -8.51 5.82
C LEU A 352 -1.54 -9.98 5.49
N LEU A 353 -0.33 -10.51 5.71
CA LEU A 353 -0.03 -11.93 5.52
C LEU A 353 -0.74 -12.81 6.57
N GLU A 354 -0.82 -12.36 7.83
CA GLU A 354 -1.60 -13.01 8.89
C GLU A 354 -3.10 -13.03 8.54
N PHE A 355 -3.64 -11.92 8.03
CA PHE A 355 -5.02 -11.83 7.57
C PHE A 355 -5.31 -12.77 6.39
N LEU A 356 -4.35 -12.89 5.47
CA LEU A 356 -4.43 -13.82 4.36
C LEU A 356 -4.41 -15.28 4.83
N GLU A 357 -3.52 -15.63 5.78
CA GLU A 357 -3.48 -16.95 6.38
C GLU A 357 -4.81 -17.29 7.06
N ARG A 358 -5.34 -16.35 7.85
CA ARG A 358 -6.63 -16.49 8.53
C ARG A 358 -7.78 -16.67 7.55
N SER A 359 -7.78 -15.95 6.44
CA SER A 359 -8.76 -16.09 5.36
C SER A 359 -8.77 -17.49 4.74
N PHE A 360 -7.60 -18.09 4.48
CA PHE A 360 -7.53 -19.48 4.00
C PHE A 360 -8.05 -20.49 5.02
N GLN A 361 -7.83 -20.24 6.32
CA GLN A 361 -8.41 -21.07 7.38
C GLN A 361 -9.95 -20.98 7.39
N ILE A 362 -10.51 -19.77 7.23
CA ILE A 362 -11.96 -19.53 7.16
C ILE A 362 -12.57 -20.19 5.91
N GLU A 363 -11.98 -20.00 4.72
CA GLU A 363 -12.45 -20.63 3.47
C GLU A 363 -12.55 -22.15 3.64
N ARG A 364 -11.55 -22.76 4.28
CA ARG A 364 -11.55 -24.21 4.54
C ARG A 364 -12.64 -24.64 5.51
N GLN A 365 -12.88 -23.89 6.58
CA GLN A 365 -13.98 -24.18 7.51
C GLN A 365 -15.33 -24.13 6.78
N ARG A 366 -15.51 -23.15 5.88
CA ARG A 366 -16.75 -22.97 5.11
C ARG A 366 -16.92 -23.94 3.95
N PHE A 367 -15.84 -24.44 3.36
CA PHE A 367 -15.90 -25.48 2.32
C PHE A 367 -16.64 -26.75 2.80
N ARG A 368 -16.65 -27.01 4.12
CA ARG A 368 -17.42 -28.10 4.74
C ARG A 368 -18.95 -27.87 4.68
N ILE A 369 -19.40 -26.64 4.43
CA ILE A 369 -20.81 -26.21 4.49
C ILE A 369 -21.31 -25.77 3.10
N SER A 370 -20.49 -25.08 2.29
CA SER A 370 -20.83 -24.69 0.92
C SER A 370 -19.60 -24.79 0.01
N SER A 371 -19.80 -25.20 -1.24
CA SER A 371 -18.71 -25.59 -2.15
C SER A 371 -17.94 -24.44 -2.81
N ASN A 372 -18.34 -23.17 -2.63
CA ASN A 372 -17.66 -22.06 -3.28
C ASN A 372 -17.81 -20.72 -2.53
N ASP A 373 -16.82 -20.34 -1.72
CA ASP A 373 -16.77 -19.03 -1.07
C ASP A 373 -16.02 -18.01 -1.94
N GLN A 374 -16.67 -17.58 -3.02
CA GLN A 374 -16.08 -16.63 -3.97
C GLN A 374 -15.73 -15.28 -3.32
N ASN A 375 -16.47 -14.87 -2.29
CA ASN A 375 -16.24 -13.60 -1.61
C ASN A 375 -14.93 -13.66 -0.79
N GLU A 376 -14.64 -14.79 -0.15
CA GLU A 376 -13.37 -15.02 0.55
C GLU A 376 -12.19 -15.03 -0.42
N GLN A 377 -12.34 -15.69 -1.59
CA GLN A 377 -11.32 -15.69 -2.63
C GLN A 377 -11.04 -14.30 -3.22
N GLN A 378 -12.08 -13.47 -3.34
CA GLN A 378 -11.92 -12.06 -3.74
C GLN A 378 -11.11 -11.27 -2.71
N PHE A 379 -11.36 -11.48 -1.41
CA PHE A 379 -10.56 -10.88 -0.35
C PHE A 379 -9.10 -11.32 -0.43
N GLN A 380 -8.83 -12.63 -0.52
CA GLN A 380 -7.48 -13.18 -0.67
C GLN A 380 -6.75 -12.55 -1.88
N THR A 381 -7.44 -12.48 -3.02
CA THR A 381 -6.91 -11.87 -4.24
C THR A 381 -6.60 -10.38 -4.05
N ALA A 382 -7.45 -9.63 -3.34
CA ALA A 382 -7.23 -8.23 -3.04
C ALA A 382 -5.98 -8.02 -2.15
N VAL A 383 -5.77 -8.87 -1.14
CA VAL A 383 -4.57 -8.81 -0.29
C VAL A 383 -3.32 -9.10 -1.10
N ILE A 384 -3.32 -10.18 -1.90
CA ILE A 384 -2.18 -10.58 -2.75
C ILE A 384 -1.82 -9.46 -3.73
N ASN A 385 -2.81 -8.91 -4.43
CA ASN A 385 -2.59 -7.82 -5.37
C ASN A 385 -2.09 -6.56 -4.67
N GLY A 386 -2.63 -6.23 -3.49
CA GLY A 386 -2.18 -5.09 -2.70
C GLY A 386 -0.69 -5.18 -2.30
N ILE A 387 -0.25 -6.33 -1.78
CA ILE A 387 1.17 -6.55 -1.43
C ILE A 387 2.05 -6.52 -2.67
N LYS A 388 1.62 -7.19 -3.75
CA LYS A 388 2.35 -7.26 -5.02
C LYS A 388 2.53 -5.88 -5.64
N ASP A 389 1.44 -5.15 -5.88
CA ASP A 389 1.47 -3.86 -6.56
C ASP A 389 2.18 -2.79 -5.70
N PHE A 390 2.13 -2.91 -4.38
CA PHE A 390 2.98 -2.14 -3.46
C PHE A 390 4.47 -2.46 -3.66
N ALA A 391 4.86 -3.73 -3.59
CA ALA A 391 6.25 -4.17 -3.76
C ALA A 391 6.82 -3.73 -5.13
N GLU A 392 5.99 -3.75 -6.17
CA GLU A 392 6.37 -3.31 -7.51
C GLU A 392 6.64 -1.81 -7.63
N LYS A 393 6.11 -0.96 -6.74
CA LYS A 393 6.36 0.49 -6.76
C LYS A 393 7.59 0.90 -5.96
N LEU A 394 8.13 -0.02 -5.16
CA LEU A 394 9.28 0.24 -4.32
C LEU A 394 10.61 0.15 -5.10
N PRO A 395 11.66 0.86 -4.64
CA PRO A 395 13.03 0.60 -5.08
C PRO A 395 13.47 -0.84 -4.78
N ASP A 396 14.44 -1.34 -5.55
CA ASP A 396 14.91 -2.73 -5.48
C ASP A 396 15.28 -3.19 -4.06
N PHE A 397 15.94 -2.34 -3.27
CA PHE A 397 16.34 -2.71 -1.92
C PHE A 397 15.13 -2.93 -0.98
N GLN A 398 14.09 -2.08 -1.08
CA GLN A 398 12.89 -2.19 -0.25
C GLN A 398 11.99 -3.31 -0.72
N MET A 399 11.88 -3.52 -2.04
CA MET A 399 11.20 -4.69 -2.60
C MET A 399 11.80 -5.99 -2.06
N MET A 400 13.12 -6.08 -1.93
CA MET A 400 13.76 -7.26 -1.33
C MET A 400 13.39 -7.44 0.15
N GLU A 401 13.23 -6.37 0.93
CA GLU A 401 12.72 -6.47 2.31
C GLU A 401 11.29 -7.02 2.35
N ILE A 402 10.42 -6.63 1.40
CA ILE A 402 9.07 -7.21 1.27
C ILE A 402 9.15 -8.70 0.94
N ILE A 403 10.00 -9.10 -0.01
CA ILE A 403 10.20 -10.51 -0.37
C ILE A 403 10.71 -11.32 0.83
N LYS A 404 11.67 -10.80 1.60
CA LYS A 404 12.15 -11.43 2.84
C LYS A 404 11.04 -11.57 3.87
N CYS A 405 10.20 -10.55 4.02
CA CYS A 405 9.06 -10.60 4.92
C CYS A 405 8.07 -11.70 4.52
N ILE A 406 7.71 -11.79 3.23
CA ILE A 406 6.84 -12.87 2.72
C ILE A 406 7.49 -14.25 2.93
N ALA A 407 8.79 -14.37 2.67
CA ALA A 407 9.52 -15.62 2.84
C ALA A 407 9.60 -16.07 4.31
N ALA A 408 9.74 -15.13 5.25
CA ALA A 408 9.71 -15.41 6.68
C ALA A 408 8.34 -15.92 7.17
N SER A 409 7.26 -15.57 6.45
CA SER A 409 5.90 -16.06 6.72
C SER A 409 5.55 -17.38 6.03
N LEU A 410 6.50 -18.03 5.34
CA LEU A 410 6.25 -19.34 4.72
C LEU A 410 6.10 -20.44 5.79
N PRO A 411 5.00 -21.22 5.79
CA PRO A 411 4.84 -22.31 6.73
C PRO A 411 5.89 -23.40 6.47
N THR A 412 6.62 -23.79 7.52
CA THR A 412 7.56 -24.92 7.49
C THR A 412 6.82 -26.21 7.85
N PHE A 413 6.69 -27.12 6.89
CA PHE A 413 6.17 -28.45 7.17
C PHE A 413 7.23 -29.28 7.91
N HIS A 414 7.07 -29.43 9.22
CA HIS A 414 7.80 -30.44 9.98
C HIS A 414 7.12 -31.80 9.75
N HIS A 415 7.90 -32.80 9.35
CA HIS A 415 7.42 -34.15 9.05
C HIS A 415 7.05 -34.99 10.30
N ASP A 416 7.13 -34.42 11.52
CA ASP A 416 7.13 -35.20 12.77
C ASP A 416 5.79 -35.20 13.56
N ALA A 417 4.64 -35.00 12.91
CA ALA A 417 3.35 -35.12 13.60
C ALA A 417 2.36 -36.02 12.83
N GLU A 418 2.22 -37.25 13.33
CA GLU A 418 1.36 -38.31 12.81
C GLU A 418 -0.14 -38.00 12.87
N GLU A 419 -0.83 -38.49 11.84
CA GLU A 419 -2.26 -38.82 11.69
C GLU A 419 -3.36 -37.76 11.89
N ASN A 420 -3.18 -36.70 12.67
CA ASN A 420 -4.12 -35.56 12.71
C ASN A 420 -3.77 -34.44 11.68
N ALA A 421 -2.66 -34.57 10.96
CA ALA A 421 -2.04 -33.53 10.12
C ALA A 421 -2.46 -33.52 8.63
N LYS A 422 -3.15 -34.56 8.13
CA LYS A 422 -3.55 -34.60 6.71
C LYS A 422 -4.61 -33.55 6.37
N GLU A 423 -5.51 -33.23 7.29
CA GLU A 423 -6.55 -32.24 7.03
C GLU A 423 -6.03 -30.80 7.14
N SER A 424 -5.14 -30.48 8.09
CA SER A 424 -4.50 -29.15 8.23
C SER A 424 -3.56 -28.80 7.07
N SER A 425 -3.14 -29.79 6.30
CA SER A 425 -2.21 -29.66 5.18
C SER A 425 -2.76 -28.84 4.02
N ASP A 426 -4.03 -29.00 3.62
CA ASP A 426 -4.54 -28.41 2.37
C ASP A 426 -4.63 -26.87 2.37
N ALA A 427 -5.12 -26.27 3.47
CA ALA A 427 -5.18 -24.81 3.57
C ALA A 427 -3.78 -24.19 3.73
N SER A 428 -2.92 -24.86 4.51
CA SER A 428 -1.52 -24.46 4.68
C SER A 428 -0.76 -24.54 3.35
N LEU A 429 -1.01 -25.59 2.55
CA LEU A 429 -0.44 -25.77 1.22
C LEU A 429 -0.94 -24.70 0.23
N LYS A 430 -2.25 -24.40 0.21
CA LYS A 430 -2.81 -23.31 -0.60
C LYS A 430 -2.17 -21.96 -0.25
N PHE A 431 -2.09 -21.65 1.05
CA PHE A 431 -1.44 -20.43 1.53
C PHE A 431 0.03 -20.38 1.11
N GLN A 432 0.79 -21.47 1.31
CA GLN A 432 2.18 -21.60 0.89
C GLN A 432 2.36 -21.36 -0.62
N LEU A 433 1.53 -22.01 -1.46
CA LEU A 433 1.56 -21.84 -2.92
C LEU A 433 1.26 -20.39 -3.33
N VAL A 434 0.34 -19.73 -2.64
CA VAL A 434 -0.03 -18.34 -2.90
C VAL A 434 1.11 -17.38 -2.54
N LEU A 435 1.78 -17.58 -1.39
CA LEU A 435 2.95 -16.80 -1.01
C LEU A 435 4.09 -16.98 -2.00
N LEU A 436 4.39 -18.23 -2.39
CA LEU A 436 5.41 -18.53 -3.39
C LEU A 436 5.09 -17.90 -4.76
N LYS A 437 3.84 -18.01 -5.24
CA LYS A 437 3.40 -17.35 -6.48
C LYS A 437 3.50 -15.83 -6.38
N THR A 438 3.29 -15.25 -5.21
CA THR A 438 3.45 -13.81 -4.97
C THR A 438 4.91 -13.40 -5.07
N ILE A 439 5.82 -14.12 -4.39
CA ILE A 439 7.28 -13.92 -4.53
C ILE A 439 7.71 -14.05 -5.99
N GLN A 440 7.24 -15.10 -6.67
CA GLN A 440 7.57 -15.36 -8.08
C GLN A 440 7.14 -14.20 -8.98
N LYS A 441 5.90 -13.72 -8.86
CA LYS A 441 5.38 -12.60 -9.66
C LYS A 441 6.19 -11.31 -9.44
N ILE A 442 6.51 -10.99 -8.19
CA ILE A 442 7.33 -9.80 -7.85
C ILE A 442 8.72 -9.95 -8.51
N THR A 443 9.33 -11.12 -8.39
CA THR A 443 10.68 -11.39 -8.91
C THR A 443 10.73 -11.38 -10.45
N LEU A 444 9.75 -11.98 -11.12
CA LEU A 444 9.67 -12.00 -12.60
C LEU A 444 9.51 -10.60 -13.21
N LYS A 445 8.70 -9.72 -12.58
CA LYS A 445 8.52 -8.37 -13.09
C LYS A 445 9.78 -7.52 -12.91
N LYS A 446 10.53 -7.71 -11.82
CA LYS A 446 11.87 -7.12 -11.66
C LYS A 446 12.80 -7.53 -12.80
N HIS A 447 12.86 -8.84 -13.08
CA HIS A 447 13.68 -9.38 -14.17
C HIS A 447 13.29 -8.77 -15.53
N SER A 448 11.98 -8.56 -15.76
CA SER A 448 11.47 -7.88 -16.96
C SER A 448 11.90 -6.41 -17.05
N ARG A 449 11.90 -5.66 -15.93
CA ARG A 449 12.36 -4.26 -15.90
C ARG A 449 13.85 -4.13 -16.24
N GLN A 450 14.68 -5.02 -15.69
CA GLN A 450 16.13 -5.01 -15.95
C GLN A 450 16.44 -5.30 -17.44
N SER A 451 15.73 -6.25 -18.06
CA SER A 451 15.87 -6.58 -19.48
C SER A 451 15.46 -5.43 -20.43
N THR A 452 14.50 -4.58 -20.04
CA THR A 452 14.12 -3.41 -20.86
C THR A 452 15.13 -2.26 -20.81
N LEU A 453 15.89 -2.13 -19.72
CA LEU A 453 16.92 -1.09 -19.57
C LEU A 453 18.21 -1.42 -20.34
N THR A 454 18.51 -2.70 -20.55
CA THR A 454 19.70 -3.16 -21.29
C THR A 454 19.53 -3.11 -22.82
N ASN A 455 18.29 -3.00 -23.32
CA ASN A 455 17.97 -2.99 -24.75
C ASN A 455 17.65 -1.59 -25.34
N SER A 456 17.92 -0.51 -24.60
CA SER A 456 17.81 0.85 -25.16
C SER A 456 19.00 1.15 -26.10
N PRO A 457 18.79 1.68 -27.31
CA PRO A 457 19.88 2.06 -28.19
C PRO A 457 20.67 3.21 -27.55
N LYS A 458 22.00 3.01 -27.42
CA LYS A 458 22.98 4.01 -26.98
C LYS A 458 22.78 5.33 -27.75
N VAL A 459 22.18 6.33 -27.11
CA VAL A 459 22.29 7.73 -27.53
C VAL A 459 23.29 8.41 -26.60
N THR A 460 24.42 8.79 -27.21
CA THR A 460 25.51 9.71 -26.82
C THR A 460 25.67 10.12 -25.34
N PRO A 461 26.89 10.00 -24.76
CA PRO A 461 27.17 10.51 -23.43
C PRO A 461 27.36 12.04 -23.49
N THR A 462 26.59 12.78 -22.72
CA THR A 462 26.95 14.16 -22.36
C THR A 462 27.46 14.12 -20.93
N TYR A 463 28.64 14.70 -20.74
CA TYR A 463 29.44 14.67 -19.53
C TYR A 463 28.74 15.32 -18.31
N GLU A 464 29.03 14.72 -17.16
CA GLU A 464 29.16 15.30 -15.81
C GLU A 464 27.90 15.75 -15.05
N SER A 465 27.37 14.80 -14.25
CA SER A 465 27.14 15.02 -12.82
C SER A 465 27.19 13.69 -12.05
N ASP A 466 28.39 13.39 -11.58
CA ASP A 466 28.80 12.66 -10.37
C ASP A 466 27.82 11.77 -9.56
N LYS A 467 28.22 10.49 -9.46
CA LYS A 467 28.40 9.71 -8.20
C LYS A 467 27.19 9.44 -7.30
N SER A 468 26.05 9.01 -7.84
CA SER A 468 24.98 8.39 -7.02
C SER A 468 24.37 7.09 -7.55
N ASN A 469 24.76 6.62 -8.75
CA ASN A 469 24.28 5.34 -9.30
C ASN A 469 25.24 4.16 -9.08
N GLU A 470 26.20 4.31 -8.15
CA GLU A 470 27.20 3.28 -7.80
C GLU A 470 26.72 2.29 -6.74
N VAL A 471 25.43 2.28 -6.36
CA VAL A 471 24.90 1.34 -5.35
C VAL A 471 23.57 0.72 -5.80
N THR A 472 23.64 -0.24 -6.71
CA THR A 472 22.81 -1.46 -6.60
C THR A 472 23.67 -2.66 -6.20
N SER A 473 24.74 -2.39 -5.44
CA SER A 473 25.62 -3.35 -4.78
C SER A 473 25.01 -3.89 -3.46
N THR A 474 23.72 -4.26 -3.47
CA THR A 474 23.07 -4.96 -2.34
C THR A 474 22.24 -6.17 -2.76
N LEU A 475 22.23 -6.52 -4.05
CA LEU A 475 21.94 -7.90 -4.52
C LEU A 475 23.15 -8.82 -4.38
N THR A 476 24.21 -8.35 -3.74
CA THR A 476 25.54 -8.96 -3.65
C THR A 476 25.60 -10.23 -2.80
N THR A 477 24.51 -10.61 -2.13
CA THR A 477 24.39 -11.92 -1.49
C THR A 477 22.92 -12.30 -1.45
N PHE A 478 22.56 -13.49 -1.98
CA PHE A 478 21.29 -14.15 -1.69
C PHE A 478 21.00 -14.01 -0.18
N PRO A 479 19.96 -13.28 0.25
CA PRO A 479 19.72 -13.10 1.67
C PRO A 479 19.41 -14.46 2.30
N HIS A 480 20.15 -14.82 3.36
CA HIS A 480 19.98 -16.11 4.07
C HIS A 480 18.51 -16.36 4.44
N GLN A 481 17.82 -15.31 4.87
CA GLN A 481 16.39 -15.31 5.24
C GLN A 481 15.44 -15.71 4.09
N LEU A 482 15.87 -15.54 2.83
CA LEU A 482 15.12 -15.99 1.65
C LEU A 482 15.61 -17.37 1.16
N PHE A 483 16.92 -17.60 1.22
CA PHE A 483 17.53 -18.82 0.70
C PHE A 483 17.14 -20.07 1.49
N ASP A 484 17.29 -20.05 2.82
CA ASP A 484 17.07 -21.23 3.64
C ASP A 484 15.63 -21.78 3.55
N PRO A 485 14.57 -20.94 3.62
CA PRO A 485 13.20 -21.41 3.43
C PRO A 485 12.98 -22.04 2.05
N LEU A 486 13.42 -21.35 0.98
CA LEU A 486 13.24 -21.83 -0.39
C LEU A 486 13.97 -23.16 -0.63
N ILE A 487 15.20 -23.28 -0.17
CA ILE A 487 16.02 -24.48 -0.38
C ILE A 487 15.45 -25.69 0.36
N LYS A 488 14.95 -25.52 1.58
CA LYS A 488 14.25 -26.59 2.32
C LYS A 488 12.99 -27.02 1.57
N MET A 489 12.28 -26.10 0.93
CA MET A 489 11.06 -26.40 0.18
C MET A 489 11.31 -27.18 -1.13
N MET A 490 12.53 -27.20 -1.67
CA MET A 490 12.88 -28.06 -2.82
C MET A 490 12.74 -29.56 -2.50
N SER A 491 12.77 -29.94 -1.23
CA SER A 491 12.62 -31.33 -0.78
C SER A 491 11.19 -31.69 -0.34
N THR A 492 10.22 -30.81 -0.56
CA THR A 492 8.81 -31.08 -0.21
C THR A 492 8.19 -32.14 -1.11
N THR A 493 7.16 -32.84 -0.62
CA THR A 493 6.43 -33.86 -1.39
C THR A 493 5.65 -33.26 -2.55
N GLU A 494 5.21 -32.01 -2.45
CA GLU A 494 4.32 -31.38 -3.43
C GLU A 494 5.06 -30.88 -4.68
N SER A 495 4.71 -31.44 -5.84
CA SER A 495 5.41 -31.17 -7.11
C SER A 495 5.27 -29.71 -7.59
N GLU A 496 4.14 -29.06 -7.31
CA GLU A 496 3.90 -27.66 -7.70
C GLU A 496 4.76 -26.70 -6.86
N VAL A 497 4.89 -26.95 -5.55
CA VAL A 497 5.76 -26.17 -4.65
C VAL A 497 7.19 -26.21 -5.14
N ARG A 498 7.72 -27.41 -5.43
CA ARG A 498 9.08 -27.59 -5.94
C ARG A 498 9.31 -26.84 -7.26
N LEU A 499 8.35 -26.91 -8.18
CA LEU A 499 8.47 -26.23 -9.47
C LEU A 499 8.57 -24.70 -9.30
N ILE A 500 7.68 -24.11 -8.48
CA ILE A 500 7.68 -22.65 -8.25
C ILE A 500 8.98 -22.23 -7.56
N VAL A 501 9.46 -22.99 -6.57
CA VAL A 501 10.74 -22.72 -5.90
C VAL A 501 11.91 -22.75 -6.88
N LEU A 502 11.99 -23.77 -7.74
CA LEU A 502 13.03 -23.86 -8.76
C LEU A 502 12.96 -22.67 -9.73
N GLU A 503 11.78 -22.26 -10.16
CA GLU A 503 11.58 -21.09 -11.02
C GLU A 503 11.97 -19.79 -10.31
N ILE A 504 11.64 -19.62 -9.02
CA ILE A 504 12.09 -18.46 -8.23
C ILE A 504 13.63 -18.43 -8.17
N LEU A 505 14.27 -19.57 -7.86
CA LEU A 505 15.72 -19.67 -7.80
C LEU A 505 16.37 -19.37 -9.16
N GLN A 506 15.79 -19.83 -10.26
CA GLN A 506 16.26 -19.48 -11.61
C GLN A 506 16.24 -17.97 -11.82
N VAL A 507 15.13 -17.29 -11.54
CA VAL A 507 15.02 -15.83 -11.75
C VAL A 507 15.98 -15.06 -10.83
N LEU A 508 16.26 -15.56 -9.63
CA LEU A 508 17.19 -14.93 -8.69
C LEU A 508 18.67 -15.14 -9.07
N VAL A 509 19.00 -16.29 -9.66
CA VAL A 509 20.36 -16.61 -10.12
C VAL A 509 20.65 -16.00 -11.49
N ASP A 510 19.65 -15.95 -12.37
CA ASP A 510 19.79 -15.49 -13.76
C ASP A 510 19.96 -13.96 -13.85
N ARG A 511 21.21 -13.51 -13.80
CA ARG A 511 21.58 -12.09 -13.88
C ARG A 511 21.76 -11.63 -15.32
N ARG A 512 22.12 -12.56 -16.22
CA ARG A 512 22.40 -12.28 -17.63
C ARG A 512 21.28 -12.73 -18.58
N HIS A 513 20.13 -13.11 -18.03
CA HIS A 513 18.93 -13.49 -18.78
C HIS A 513 19.17 -14.70 -19.72
N TYR A 514 19.88 -15.70 -19.23
CA TYR A 514 20.18 -16.94 -19.95
C TYR A 514 19.08 -17.99 -19.88
N ALA A 515 18.13 -17.88 -18.95
CA ALA A 515 17.13 -18.92 -18.69
C ALA A 515 16.34 -19.32 -19.95
N ASP A 516 15.92 -18.36 -20.77
CA ASP A 516 15.15 -18.60 -21.99
C ASP A 516 15.89 -19.51 -22.98
N ARG A 517 17.22 -19.44 -22.98
CA ARG A 517 18.10 -20.20 -23.90
C ARG A 517 18.51 -21.55 -23.31
N LEU A 518 18.51 -21.66 -21.98
CA LEU A 518 18.95 -22.85 -21.22
C LEU A 518 17.80 -23.74 -20.72
N CYS A 519 16.54 -23.32 -20.90
CA CYS A 519 15.37 -24.05 -20.41
C CYS A 519 15.08 -25.38 -21.14
N LYS A 520 15.71 -25.65 -22.28
CA LYS A 520 15.45 -26.84 -23.12
C LYS A 520 16.54 -27.90 -22.94
N ILE A 521 16.15 -29.07 -22.43
CA ILE A 521 17.01 -30.27 -22.38
C ILE A 521 17.16 -30.84 -23.79
N ARG A 522 18.36 -30.73 -24.37
CA ARG A 522 18.70 -31.26 -25.71
C ARG A 522 20.18 -31.60 -25.79
N ILE A 523 20.55 -32.50 -26.71
CA ILE A 523 21.95 -32.72 -27.08
C ILE A 523 22.32 -31.69 -28.15
N LEU A 524 23.28 -30.84 -27.84
CA LEU A 524 23.81 -29.80 -28.72
C LEU A 524 24.94 -30.37 -29.56
N LYS A 525 24.87 -30.10 -30.87
CA LYS A 525 25.96 -30.38 -31.81
C LYS A 525 26.99 -29.25 -31.84
N ASP A 526 26.54 -28.02 -31.63
CA ASP A 526 27.36 -26.81 -31.67
C ASP A 526 26.83 -25.76 -30.68
N ILE A 527 27.75 -25.02 -30.03
CA ILE A 527 27.48 -23.94 -29.07
C ILE A 527 26.80 -22.77 -29.77
N SER A 528 27.09 -22.53 -31.05
CA SER A 528 26.47 -21.45 -31.83
C SER A 528 24.93 -21.52 -31.82
N GLN A 529 24.34 -22.68 -31.47
CA GLN A 529 22.89 -22.85 -31.32
C GLN A 529 22.28 -22.19 -30.06
N LEU A 530 23.10 -21.68 -29.15
CA LEU A 530 22.67 -20.99 -27.91
C LEU A 530 22.79 -19.46 -27.98
N ASP A 531 23.54 -18.93 -28.95
CA ASP A 531 23.72 -17.48 -29.22
C ASP A 531 24.09 -16.63 -27.99
N LEU A 532 24.74 -17.20 -26.97
CA LEU A 532 24.94 -16.54 -25.66
C LEU A 532 25.66 -15.18 -25.80
N PRO A 533 25.14 -14.09 -25.17
CA PRO A 533 25.78 -12.79 -25.22
C PRO A 533 27.12 -12.86 -24.47
N ILE A 534 28.22 -12.56 -25.17
CA ILE A 534 29.57 -12.52 -24.59
C ILE A 534 29.70 -11.19 -23.82
N GLU A 535 29.13 -11.13 -22.62
CA GLU A 535 29.26 -9.95 -21.77
C GLU A 535 30.42 -10.05 -20.77
N THR A 536 31.08 -8.91 -20.57
CA THR A 536 32.26 -8.75 -19.72
C THR A 536 32.00 -9.18 -18.28
N LYS A 537 32.99 -9.87 -17.72
CA LYS A 537 33.14 -10.54 -16.41
C LYS A 537 32.84 -9.70 -15.13
N LYS A 538 31.87 -8.79 -15.11
CA LYS A 538 31.49 -8.03 -13.92
C LYS A 538 30.53 -8.87 -13.05
N ASN A 539 30.78 -8.91 -11.74
CA ASN A 539 29.98 -9.53 -10.66
C ASN A 539 30.28 -10.99 -10.22
N ARG A 540 31.31 -11.67 -10.77
CA ARG A 540 31.65 -13.07 -10.41
C ARG A 540 31.95 -13.32 -8.93
N LEU A 541 32.61 -12.38 -8.25
CA LEU A 541 33.09 -12.57 -6.88
C LEU A 541 31.95 -12.89 -5.89
N PHE A 542 30.79 -12.30 -6.09
CA PHE A 542 29.62 -12.53 -5.24
C PHE A 542 28.98 -13.89 -5.49
N ASP A 543 28.93 -14.33 -6.74
CA ASP A 543 28.34 -15.62 -7.12
C ASP A 543 29.27 -16.78 -6.71
N ILE A 544 30.58 -16.58 -6.82
CA ILE A 544 31.59 -17.49 -6.27
C ILE A 544 31.50 -17.55 -4.74
N ALA A 545 31.38 -16.41 -4.05
CA ALA A 545 31.23 -16.38 -2.60
C ALA A 545 29.93 -17.07 -2.14
N PHE A 546 28.84 -16.89 -2.90
CA PHE A 546 27.59 -17.60 -2.68
C PHE A 546 27.77 -19.11 -2.82
N MET A 547 28.36 -19.59 -3.93
CA MET A 547 28.58 -21.02 -4.14
C MET A 547 29.55 -21.62 -3.10
N LYS A 548 30.55 -20.87 -2.66
CA LYS A 548 31.44 -21.31 -1.56
C LYS A 548 30.70 -21.44 -0.23
N LYS A 549 29.74 -20.57 0.04
CA LYS A 549 28.98 -20.58 1.31
C LYS A 549 27.83 -21.59 1.31
N PHE A 550 27.14 -21.73 0.19
CA PHE A 550 25.86 -22.44 0.10
C PHE A 550 25.85 -23.60 -0.89
N GLY A 551 26.89 -23.78 -1.71
CA GLY A 551 26.93 -24.76 -2.79
C GLY A 551 26.68 -26.19 -2.32
N HIS A 552 27.23 -26.56 -1.16
CA HIS A 552 26.98 -27.88 -0.58
C HIS A 552 25.50 -28.09 -0.22
N GLN A 553 24.89 -27.16 0.52
CA GLN A 553 23.47 -27.22 0.89
C GLN A 553 22.57 -27.21 -0.35
N PHE A 554 22.93 -26.40 -1.35
CA PHE A 554 22.25 -26.33 -2.64
C PHE A 554 22.27 -27.67 -3.37
N CYS A 555 23.46 -28.25 -3.59
CA CYS A 555 23.62 -29.54 -4.26
C CYS A 555 22.96 -30.68 -3.49
N SER A 556 23.05 -30.69 -2.15
CA SER A 556 22.42 -31.67 -1.29
C SER A 556 20.89 -31.66 -1.42
N GLN A 557 20.27 -30.47 -1.47
CA GLN A 557 18.82 -30.33 -1.60
C GLN A 557 18.35 -30.56 -3.04
N LEU A 558 19.16 -30.21 -4.05
CA LEU A 558 18.90 -30.63 -5.43
C LEU A 558 18.95 -32.16 -5.57
N TYR A 559 19.90 -32.81 -4.90
CA TYR A 559 20.05 -34.27 -4.90
C TYR A 559 18.78 -34.93 -4.35
N LYS A 560 18.31 -34.46 -3.18
CA LYS A 560 17.03 -34.90 -2.60
C LYS A 560 15.88 -34.66 -3.57
N CYS A 561 15.76 -33.46 -4.14
CA CYS A 561 14.71 -33.07 -5.09
C CYS A 561 14.63 -33.99 -6.32
N ILE A 562 15.77 -34.31 -6.94
CA ILE A 562 15.84 -35.19 -8.13
C ILE A 562 15.30 -36.59 -7.84
N LEU A 563 15.56 -37.10 -6.64
CA LEU A 563 15.23 -38.48 -6.26
C LEU A 563 13.77 -38.65 -5.78
N ILE A 564 12.99 -37.58 -5.67
CA ILE A 564 11.57 -37.66 -5.31
C ILE A 564 10.75 -38.33 -6.42
N GLU A 565 9.85 -39.24 -6.03
CA GLU A 565 9.12 -40.13 -6.93
C GLU A 565 8.14 -39.41 -7.86
N ASN A 566 7.50 -38.34 -7.40
CA ASN A 566 6.44 -37.63 -8.11
C ASN A 566 6.94 -36.44 -8.97
N ASN A 567 8.19 -36.49 -9.43
CA ASN A 567 8.73 -35.47 -10.32
C ASN A 567 8.05 -35.48 -11.70
N THR A 568 7.63 -34.29 -12.15
CA THR A 568 7.09 -34.09 -13.49
C THR A 568 8.21 -33.68 -14.46
N LYS A 569 7.96 -33.80 -15.77
CA LYS A 569 8.91 -33.34 -16.81
C LYS A 569 9.35 -31.89 -16.59
N LYS A 570 8.42 -31.01 -16.19
CA LYS A 570 8.68 -29.59 -15.92
C LYS A 570 9.75 -29.39 -14.84
N ILE A 571 9.74 -30.22 -13.80
CA ILE A 571 10.74 -30.17 -12.73
C ILE A 571 12.13 -30.51 -13.29
N PHE A 572 12.26 -31.53 -14.14
CA PHE A 572 13.56 -31.83 -14.77
C PHE A 572 14.06 -30.69 -15.66
N TYR A 573 13.20 -30.06 -16.46
CA TYR A 573 13.58 -28.86 -17.23
C TYR A 573 14.03 -27.72 -16.32
N ALA A 574 13.32 -27.49 -15.21
CA ALA A 574 13.67 -26.45 -14.23
C ALA A 574 15.00 -26.73 -13.53
N ILE A 575 15.26 -27.98 -13.13
CA ILE A 575 16.55 -28.41 -12.54
C ILE A 575 17.69 -28.22 -13.54
N TYR A 576 17.50 -28.66 -14.79
CA TYR A 576 18.50 -28.49 -15.85
C TYR A 576 18.84 -27.01 -16.07
N CYS A 577 17.82 -26.16 -16.19
CA CYS A 577 18.00 -24.72 -16.34
C CYS A 577 18.80 -24.14 -15.17
N LEU A 578 18.40 -24.45 -13.93
CA LEU A 578 19.05 -23.96 -12.72
C LEU A 578 20.51 -24.42 -12.60
N MET A 579 20.81 -25.68 -12.89
CA MET A 579 22.19 -26.20 -12.90
C MET A 579 23.06 -25.43 -13.89
N ASN A 580 22.56 -25.18 -15.10
CA ASN A 580 23.31 -24.45 -16.12
C ASN A 580 23.52 -22.98 -15.74
N LEU A 581 22.50 -22.34 -15.17
CA LEU A 581 22.58 -20.96 -14.68
C LEU A 581 23.64 -20.83 -13.58
N VAL A 582 23.62 -21.72 -12.59
CA VAL A 582 24.59 -21.70 -11.49
C VAL A 582 26.02 -21.83 -12.01
N THR A 583 26.28 -22.79 -12.89
CA THR A 583 27.63 -23.00 -13.45
C THR A 583 28.09 -21.81 -14.31
N LEU A 584 27.20 -21.28 -15.16
CA LEU A 584 27.53 -20.16 -16.04
C LEU A 584 27.70 -18.84 -15.28
N GLU A 585 26.83 -18.55 -14.30
CA GLU A 585 26.85 -17.31 -13.50
C GLU A 585 28.02 -17.25 -12.53
N ALA A 586 28.39 -18.37 -11.91
CA ALA A 586 29.62 -18.43 -11.12
C ALA A 586 30.87 -18.31 -12.02
N ASP A 587 30.87 -18.98 -13.17
CA ASP A 587 32.00 -19.15 -14.09
C ASP A 587 33.34 -19.41 -13.36
N ASP A 588 33.30 -20.44 -12.50
CA ASP A 588 34.40 -20.83 -11.61
C ASP A 588 34.66 -22.34 -11.75
N GLN A 589 35.94 -22.71 -11.78
CA GLN A 589 36.36 -24.08 -12.01
C GLN A 589 35.94 -25.03 -10.88
N ASP A 590 35.93 -24.55 -9.62
CA ASP A 590 35.53 -25.37 -8.47
C ASP A 590 34.03 -25.67 -8.55
N VAL A 591 33.23 -24.67 -8.92
CA VAL A 591 31.78 -24.82 -9.10
C VAL A 591 31.47 -25.80 -10.23
N LEU A 592 32.19 -25.73 -11.35
CA LEU A 592 32.03 -26.71 -12.44
C LEU A 592 32.31 -28.14 -11.95
N VAL A 593 33.39 -28.34 -11.20
CA VAL A 593 33.76 -29.65 -10.64
C VAL A 593 32.69 -30.15 -9.67
N ASP A 594 32.19 -29.29 -8.78
CA ASP A 594 31.13 -29.66 -7.82
C ASP A 594 29.86 -30.15 -8.51
N VAL A 595 29.41 -29.45 -9.57
CA VAL A 595 28.19 -29.84 -10.29
C VAL A 595 28.44 -31.09 -11.15
N ILE A 596 29.65 -31.30 -11.68
CA ILE A 596 30.02 -32.57 -12.33
C ILE A 596 30.01 -33.72 -11.32
N HIS A 597 30.58 -33.52 -10.14
CA HIS A 597 30.58 -34.51 -9.06
C HIS A 597 29.14 -34.86 -8.65
N PHE A 598 28.29 -33.85 -8.46
CA PHE A 598 26.87 -34.00 -8.22
C PHE A 598 26.17 -34.89 -9.26
N CYS A 599 26.40 -34.66 -10.55
CA CYS A 599 25.79 -35.48 -11.61
C CYS A 599 26.21 -36.95 -11.51
N LEU A 600 27.46 -37.22 -11.15
CA LEU A 600 27.99 -38.58 -10.99
C LEU A 600 27.43 -39.26 -9.74
N GLU A 601 27.31 -38.54 -8.62
CA GLU A 601 26.64 -39.05 -7.43
C GLU A 601 25.18 -39.41 -7.70
N VAL A 602 24.43 -38.53 -8.38
CA VAL A 602 23.05 -38.80 -8.80
C VAL A 602 22.98 -40.05 -9.68
N GLN A 603 23.88 -40.18 -10.67
CA GLN A 603 23.91 -41.38 -11.52
C GLN A 603 24.18 -42.65 -10.72
N SER A 604 25.14 -42.62 -9.79
CA SER A 604 25.48 -43.75 -8.92
C SER A 604 24.30 -44.15 -8.03
N ALA A 605 23.61 -43.17 -7.46
CA ALA A 605 22.46 -43.38 -6.59
C ALA A 605 21.29 -44.06 -7.32
N ILE A 606 20.91 -43.56 -8.51
CA ILE A 606 19.78 -44.13 -9.26
C ILE A 606 20.06 -45.55 -9.76
N ILE A 607 21.33 -45.90 -10.05
CA ILE A 607 21.73 -47.25 -10.43
C ILE A 607 21.56 -48.20 -9.25
N LYS A 608 22.10 -47.83 -8.07
CA LYS A 608 21.96 -48.64 -6.84
C LYS A 608 20.50 -48.88 -6.47
N MET A 609 19.66 -47.84 -6.56
CA MET A 609 18.22 -47.95 -6.29
C MET A 609 17.49 -48.90 -7.25
N MET A 610 18.03 -49.13 -8.45
CA MET A 610 17.44 -50.04 -9.42
C MET A 610 17.89 -51.49 -9.21
N ASP A 611 19.10 -51.71 -8.68
CA ASP A 611 19.67 -53.03 -8.40
C ASP A 611 19.12 -53.66 -7.10
N GLU A 612 18.76 -52.86 -6.10
CA GLU A 612 18.36 -53.34 -4.75
C GLU A 612 16.88 -53.75 -4.60
N ASP A 613 16.11 -53.86 -5.70
CA ASP A 613 14.65 -54.12 -5.73
C ASP A 613 13.78 -53.14 -4.89
N GLN A 614 14.39 -52.14 -4.24
CA GLN A 614 13.72 -51.03 -3.57
C GLN A 614 13.28 -49.98 -4.61
N ARG A 615 12.24 -50.30 -5.40
CA ARG A 615 11.69 -49.39 -6.43
C ARG A 615 10.98 -48.17 -5.82
N LYS A 616 11.75 -47.23 -5.31
CA LYS A 616 11.26 -45.89 -4.93
C LYS A 616 11.10 -45.03 -6.19
N LEU A 617 12.08 -45.02 -7.09
CA LEU A 617 12.02 -44.17 -8.29
C LEU A 617 11.25 -44.81 -9.46
N SER A 618 10.37 -44.04 -10.10
CA SER A 618 9.70 -44.47 -11.34
C SER A 618 10.69 -44.64 -12.49
N LYS A 619 10.47 -45.65 -13.35
CA LYS A 619 11.32 -45.90 -14.54
C LYS A 619 11.36 -44.73 -15.53
N ILE A 620 10.30 -43.92 -15.57
CA ILE A 620 10.27 -42.70 -16.39
C ILE A 620 11.23 -41.67 -15.81
N ASN A 621 11.19 -41.43 -14.50
CA ASN A 621 12.11 -40.50 -13.84
C ASN A 621 13.55 -40.99 -13.96
N PHE A 622 13.78 -42.29 -13.84
CA PHE A 622 15.09 -42.90 -14.08
C PHE A 622 15.67 -42.53 -15.46
N HIS A 623 14.89 -42.67 -16.53
CA HIS A 623 15.32 -42.27 -17.88
C HIS A 623 15.50 -40.75 -18.01
N CYS A 624 14.58 -39.95 -17.46
CA CYS A 624 14.68 -38.48 -17.46
C CYS A 624 15.97 -37.98 -16.78
N ILE A 625 16.39 -38.61 -15.67
CA ILE A 625 17.60 -38.24 -14.94
C ILE A 625 18.85 -38.53 -15.78
N HIS A 626 18.94 -39.72 -16.40
CA HIS A 626 20.06 -40.03 -17.29
C HIS A 626 20.13 -39.05 -18.48
N ALA A 627 18.98 -38.69 -19.06
CA ALA A 627 18.89 -37.73 -20.15
C ALA A 627 19.30 -36.31 -19.72
N LEU A 628 18.91 -35.89 -18.52
CA LEU A 628 19.31 -34.62 -17.92
C LEU A 628 20.83 -34.56 -17.73
N ILE A 629 21.43 -35.61 -17.16
CA ILE A 629 22.89 -35.68 -16.95
C ILE A 629 23.64 -35.63 -18.28
N ALA A 630 23.19 -36.37 -19.30
CA ALA A 630 23.81 -36.33 -20.63
C ALA A 630 23.72 -34.94 -21.27
N ALA A 631 22.56 -34.28 -21.19
CA ALA A 631 22.40 -32.93 -21.71
C ALA A 631 23.27 -31.90 -20.97
N TYR A 632 23.43 -32.05 -19.64
CA TYR A 632 24.29 -31.18 -18.84
C TYR A 632 25.77 -31.36 -19.22
N PHE A 633 26.27 -32.60 -19.23
CA PHE A 633 27.66 -32.87 -19.63
C PHE A 633 27.94 -32.47 -21.08
N ASN A 634 27.00 -32.71 -22.00
CA ASN A 634 27.12 -32.24 -23.36
C ASN A 634 27.31 -30.71 -23.40
N LEU A 635 26.46 -29.93 -22.74
CA LEU A 635 26.58 -28.48 -22.70
C LEU A 635 27.92 -28.02 -22.07
N MET A 636 28.29 -28.54 -20.91
CA MET A 636 29.53 -28.17 -20.23
C MET A 636 30.78 -28.53 -21.05
N SER A 637 30.74 -29.68 -21.74
CA SER A 637 31.86 -30.11 -22.59
C SER A 637 32.13 -29.19 -23.77
N LYS A 638 31.09 -28.53 -24.27
CA LYS A 638 31.23 -27.54 -25.34
C LYS A 638 31.61 -26.17 -24.77
N LEU A 639 31.05 -25.75 -23.62
CA LEU A 639 31.33 -24.42 -23.05
C LEU A 639 32.76 -24.22 -22.51
N TYR A 640 33.34 -25.24 -21.87
CA TYR A 640 34.63 -25.11 -21.16
C TYR A 640 35.85 -25.58 -21.98
N ASP A 641 35.66 -25.96 -23.25
CA ASP A 641 36.70 -26.37 -24.20
C ASP A 641 37.72 -27.41 -23.68
N ILE A 642 37.30 -28.30 -22.77
CA ILE A 642 38.14 -29.39 -22.26
C ILE A 642 38.11 -30.53 -23.28
N THR A 643 39.09 -30.58 -24.19
CA THR A 643 39.09 -31.50 -25.35
C THR A 643 38.93 -32.98 -24.96
N SER A 644 39.65 -33.43 -23.93
CA SER A 644 39.57 -34.81 -23.43
C SER A 644 38.19 -35.14 -22.81
N PHE A 645 37.54 -34.15 -22.21
CA PHE A 645 36.20 -34.30 -21.64
C PHE A 645 35.14 -34.32 -22.73
N SER A 646 35.22 -33.43 -23.72
CA SER A 646 34.32 -33.47 -24.88
C SER A 646 34.41 -34.79 -25.61
N ARG A 647 35.62 -35.32 -25.87
CA ARG A 647 35.76 -36.62 -26.54
C ARG A 647 35.06 -37.75 -25.78
N TYR A 648 35.24 -37.81 -24.46
CA TYR A 648 34.60 -38.84 -23.63
C TYR A 648 33.07 -38.69 -23.59
N VAL A 649 32.57 -37.46 -23.43
CA VAL A 649 31.13 -37.18 -23.42
C VAL A 649 30.49 -37.54 -24.77
N ASP A 650 31.11 -37.16 -25.89
CA ASP A 650 30.65 -37.48 -27.24
C ASP A 650 30.66 -39.01 -27.48
N GLU A 651 31.65 -39.74 -26.96
CA GLU A 651 31.72 -41.20 -27.03
C GLU A 651 30.54 -41.87 -26.30
N VAL A 652 30.26 -41.46 -25.05
CA VAL A 652 29.15 -42.01 -24.26
C VAL A 652 27.80 -41.67 -24.89
N ILE A 653 27.64 -40.45 -25.42
CA ILE A 653 26.40 -40.05 -26.13
C ILE A 653 26.19 -40.92 -27.37
N ARG A 654 27.22 -41.16 -28.18
CA ARG A 654 27.13 -42.04 -29.34
C ARG A 654 26.77 -43.48 -28.96
N ASN A 655 27.31 -44.00 -27.85
CA ASN A 655 26.92 -45.32 -27.34
C ASN A 655 25.45 -45.35 -26.92
N ARG A 656 24.95 -44.28 -26.28
CA ARG A 656 23.52 -44.16 -25.94
C ARG A 656 22.63 -44.08 -27.18
N GLU A 657 23.03 -43.35 -28.22
CA GLU A 657 22.27 -43.30 -29.49
C GLU A 657 22.12 -44.69 -30.12
N LEU A 658 23.15 -45.53 -30.04
CA LEU A 658 23.15 -46.88 -30.61
C LEU A 658 22.41 -47.91 -29.75
N PHE A 659 22.64 -47.91 -28.44
CA PHE A 659 22.22 -49.00 -27.56
C PHE A 659 21.09 -48.63 -26.59
N ALA A 660 20.92 -47.34 -26.27
CA ALA A 660 19.96 -46.88 -25.27
C ALA A 660 19.36 -45.48 -25.60
N PRO A 661 18.68 -45.29 -26.74
CA PRO A 661 18.16 -43.97 -27.13
C PRO A 661 17.12 -43.43 -26.15
N TYR A 662 16.42 -44.31 -25.43
CA TYR A 662 15.40 -43.98 -24.43
C TYR A 662 15.94 -43.25 -23.18
N ILE A 663 17.26 -43.13 -23.01
CA ILE A 663 17.91 -42.31 -21.96
C ILE A 663 18.58 -41.05 -22.51
N LEU A 664 18.22 -40.64 -23.73
CA LEU A 664 18.59 -39.36 -24.34
C LEU A 664 17.33 -38.50 -24.61
N PRO A 665 17.45 -37.17 -24.59
CA PRO A 665 16.40 -36.30 -25.12
C PRO A 665 16.35 -36.37 -26.66
N PRO A 666 15.16 -36.29 -27.30
CA PRO A 666 13.85 -36.04 -26.71
C PRO A 666 13.14 -37.29 -26.16
N ASP A 667 13.61 -38.50 -26.49
CA ASP A 667 12.92 -39.77 -26.28
C ASP A 667 12.64 -40.07 -24.80
N ALA A 668 13.58 -39.78 -23.91
CA ALA A 668 13.38 -39.90 -22.46
C ALA A 668 12.19 -39.06 -21.95
N PHE A 669 11.86 -37.97 -22.65
CA PHE A 669 10.80 -37.03 -22.29
C PHE A 669 9.53 -37.18 -23.13
N HIS A 670 9.52 -37.98 -24.20
CA HIS A 670 8.38 -38.13 -25.12
C HIS A 670 8.04 -39.62 -25.32
N SER A 671 6.99 -40.08 -24.61
CA SER A 671 6.38 -41.43 -24.70
C SER A 671 7.35 -42.61 -24.79
N ILE A 672 7.77 -43.13 -23.64
CA ILE A 672 8.61 -44.33 -23.53
C ILE A 672 7.74 -45.57 -23.80
N SER A 673 8.12 -46.40 -24.77
CA SER A 673 7.43 -47.68 -25.04
C SER A 673 7.57 -48.64 -23.85
N LYS A 674 6.58 -49.53 -23.64
CA LYS A 674 6.62 -50.53 -22.55
C LYS A 674 7.87 -51.42 -22.61
N GLU A 675 8.37 -51.72 -23.81
CA GLU A 675 9.58 -52.52 -24.03
C GLU A 675 10.87 -51.82 -23.57
N ASN A 676 10.94 -50.48 -23.72
CA ASN A 676 12.11 -49.71 -23.29
C ASN A 676 12.15 -49.52 -21.77
N LEU A 677 11.02 -49.70 -21.07
CA LEU A 677 10.98 -49.70 -19.60
C LEU A 677 11.59 -50.98 -19.01
N SER A 678 11.79 -52.06 -19.76
CA SER A 678 12.30 -53.35 -19.26
C SER A 678 13.78 -53.62 -19.51
N LYS A 679 14.50 -52.75 -20.23
CA LYS A 679 15.89 -52.99 -20.64
C LYS A 679 16.90 -52.49 -19.60
N CYS A 680 17.88 -53.32 -19.26
CA CYS A 680 19.05 -52.89 -18.48
C CYS A 680 19.95 -51.96 -19.31
N ILE A 681 20.55 -50.96 -18.67
CA ILE A 681 21.46 -50.02 -19.34
C ILE A 681 22.85 -50.68 -19.47
N PRO A 682 23.45 -50.73 -20.68
CA PRO A 682 24.82 -51.19 -20.86
C PRO A 682 25.83 -50.29 -20.13
N LYS A 683 26.92 -50.88 -19.60
CA LYS A 683 27.94 -50.12 -18.85
C LYS A 683 28.61 -49.05 -19.72
N GLU A 684 28.71 -49.29 -21.03
CA GLU A 684 29.29 -48.39 -22.03
C GLU A 684 28.44 -47.13 -22.27
N CYS A 685 27.18 -47.14 -21.81
CA CYS A 685 26.26 -46.01 -21.86
C CYS A 685 26.30 -45.15 -20.58
N LEU A 686 27.06 -45.55 -19.57
CA LEU A 686 27.16 -44.86 -18.28
C LEU A 686 28.42 -44.00 -18.21
N PHE A 687 28.31 -42.82 -17.61
CA PHE A 687 29.47 -41.99 -17.33
C PHE A 687 30.28 -42.59 -16.17
N THR A 688 31.58 -42.79 -16.38
CA THR A 688 32.48 -43.42 -15.41
C THR A 688 33.26 -42.36 -14.64
N GLN A 689 33.12 -42.35 -13.31
CA GLN A 689 33.75 -41.37 -12.43
C GLN A 689 35.28 -41.36 -12.55
N GLU A 690 35.93 -42.52 -12.61
CA GLU A 690 37.40 -42.64 -12.73
C GLU A 690 37.93 -41.99 -14.02
N ILE A 691 37.23 -42.17 -15.13
CA ILE A 691 37.62 -41.59 -16.43
C ILE A 691 37.48 -40.06 -16.38
N ILE A 692 36.36 -39.55 -15.84
CA ILE A 692 36.12 -38.11 -15.72
C ILE A 692 37.14 -37.45 -14.79
N ILE A 693 37.44 -38.07 -13.64
CA ILE A 693 38.48 -37.61 -12.72
C ILE A 693 39.84 -37.50 -13.44
N ASN A 694 40.24 -38.52 -14.19
CA ASN A 694 41.50 -38.52 -14.92
C ASN A 694 41.55 -37.41 -15.98
N VAL A 695 40.44 -37.20 -16.70
CA VAL A 695 40.31 -36.17 -17.72
C VAL A 695 40.39 -34.75 -17.13
N LEU A 696 39.73 -34.52 -15.99
CA LEU A 696 39.78 -33.25 -15.27
C LEU A 696 41.18 -32.99 -14.68
N LYS A 697 41.86 -34.06 -14.21
CA LYS A 697 43.24 -33.99 -13.70
C LYS A 697 44.23 -33.48 -14.71
N VAL A 698 44.15 -34.02 -15.92
CA VAL A 698 45.01 -33.63 -17.05
C VAL A 698 44.80 -32.16 -17.44
N SER A 699 43.64 -31.61 -17.11
CA SER A 699 43.23 -30.24 -17.42
C SER A 699 43.43 -29.27 -16.25
N ASN A 700 44.18 -29.66 -15.20
CA ASN A 700 44.51 -28.87 -14.00
C ASN A 700 43.31 -28.44 -13.12
N TYR A 701 42.20 -29.18 -13.15
CA TYR A 701 41.09 -28.96 -12.21
C TYR A 701 41.37 -29.61 -10.85
N ASP A 702 40.89 -29.01 -9.76
CA ASP A 702 41.03 -29.58 -8.41
C ASP A 702 40.05 -30.75 -8.19
N ILE A 703 40.61 -31.94 -8.01
CA ILE A 703 39.84 -33.18 -7.85
C ILE A 703 39.59 -33.48 -6.37
N SER A 704 40.24 -32.78 -5.43
CA SER A 704 40.05 -32.99 -4.00
C SER A 704 38.57 -32.92 -3.59
N ARG A 705 37.78 -32.18 -4.36
CA ARG A 705 36.34 -31.98 -4.21
C ARG A 705 35.48 -33.24 -4.44
N PHE A 706 35.99 -34.24 -5.18
CA PHE A 706 35.33 -35.54 -5.34
C PHE A 706 35.32 -36.39 -4.05
N ASN A 707 36.08 -35.98 -3.02
CA ASN A 707 36.10 -36.68 -1.73
C ASN A 707 34.95 -36.26 -0.80
N HIS A 708 34.21 -35.18 -1.12
CA HIS A 708 33.11 -34.69 -0.31
C HIS A 708 31.79 -35.34 -0.73
N VAL A 709 31.16 -36.08 0.16
CA VAL A 709 29.88 -36.74 -0.10
C VAL A 709 28.74 -35.71 -0.07
N ILE A 710 28.08 -35.48 -1.21
CA ILE A 710 27.10 -34.38 -1.38
C ILE A 710 25.80 -34.61 -0.61
N HIS A 711 25.45 -35.87 -0.35
CA HIS A 711 24.20 -36.27 0.29
C HIS A 711 24.28 -36.36 1.83
N LEU A 712 25.45 -36.18 2.44
CA LEU A 712 25.60 -36.13 3.89
C LEU A 712 25.47 -34.66 4.35
N GLU A 713 24.47 -34.37 5.19
CA GLU A 713 24.43 -33.06 5.86
C GLU A 713 25.66 -32.94 6.75
N THR A 714 26.55 -32.00 6.44
CA THR A 714 27.59 -31.59 7.38
C THR A 714 26.87 -30.98 8.57
N GLY A 715 26.86 -31.72 9.69
CA GLY A 715 26.30 -31.27 10.96
C GLY A 715 26.98 -30.04 11.52
#